data_AF-A0A6A6ZTA9-F1
#
_entry.id   AF-A0A6A6ZTA9-F1
#
_cell.length_a   1.000
_cell.length_b   1.000
_cell.length_c   1.000
_cell.angle_alpha   90.00
_cell.angle_beta   90.00
_cell.angle_gamma   90.00
#
_symmetry.space_group_name_H-M   'P 1'
#
loop_
_entity.id
_entity.type
_entity.pdbx_description
1 polymer ?
#
loop_
_entity_poly.entity_id
_entity_poly.type
_entity_poly.pdbx_seq_one_letter_code
_entity_poly.pdbx_strand_id
1 'polypeptide(L)'
;MVLELHVWGPAFGLPSIEPECIATVAYCQCVVPRGQWTLVADHDTTVGATGSLPVLFDNGVATASGFEDIVAYLRNHPEVTKDLDAGLTNPQLHDRTAFIAFLQSTATPLVDLSLYVSAENYNTTTSSAYTAILPWYANYTVPPRRRDLARARTAHMGLSSLDVDTTAEEGFAPGRGTASSDYEAAKRAAGLPTDSQPNTLRMGRGKGIGGFLGAPVYAARFRLDALSNELLEPLADLLGRKDFLLEADQLSSLDCLAFGYLSLLLYPAVPQAWLKETLQTKFPHILSYIRRLRKVLFSNEDIDPASVWSMTIVPADKTDGLPWQPRSQSFASSALSGTREIVGNLPFVSSFSQSNVVPRPAQTVASRSTRSSLPTPLTANMHRTYSMRSSRAPTASQIQNPPPPSSSTKSGRFFGKANIGHTFRHKSAGAFGPDLAKKLSQLVKMEKNVMRSMELVSRERMEVAQQLSIWGEACDDDVSDVTDKLGVLIYEIGELEDQYVDRYDQYRVTIKSIRNIEASVQPSRDRKQKITDQIAQLKYKEPNSPKIVVLEQELVRAEAESLVAEAQLSNITREKLKAAFTYQFDAMREHCEKLAIIAGYGKHLLELIDDNPVTPGETRQAYDGYEASKAIIQDCEDSLTNWVSQNASVSSKLSQRSRTLSQRRRNATRRGDGVDLSGQDQPLDNRESGLWIPASEHQGNGYEGDDIDDDINSTIASEQRGREEERPIAA
;
A
#
# COMPACT_ATOMS: atom_id res chain seq x y z
N MET A 1 21.55 -10.70 -44.89
CA MET A 1 21.14 -9.75 -43.83
C MET A 1 20.27 -10.57 -42.90
N VAL A 2 20.44 -10.43 -41.59
CA VAL A 2 19.63 -11.21 -40.64
C VAL A 2 18.93 -10.20 -39.74
N LEU A 3 17.61 -10.18 -39.82
CA LEU A 3 16.77 -9.37 -38.95
C LEU A 3 16.79 -9.99 -37.55
N GLU A 4 17.21 -9.26 -36.52
CA GLU A 4 17.25 -9.77 -35.15
C GLU A 4 16.14 -9.09 -34.33
N LEU A 5 15.20 -9.89 -33.82
CA LEU A 5 14.09 -9.38 -33.02
C LEU A 5 14.39 -9.62 -31.53
N HIS A 6 14.56 -8.52 -30.78
CA HIS A 6 14.75 -8.54 -29.33
C HIS A 6 13.39 -8.44 -28.63
N VAL A 7 13.06 -9.43 -27.82
CA VAL A 7 11.80 -9.55 -27.06
C VAL A 7 12.04 -9.97 -25.63
N TRP A 8 11.06 -9.78 -24.75
CA TRP A 8 11.12 -10.45 -23.44
C TRP A 8 11.10 -11.97 -23.62
N GLY A 9 11.75 -12.69 -22.70
CA GLY A 9 11.82 -14.14 -22.75
C GLY A 9 10.45 -14.84 -22.65
N PRO A 10 10.39 -16.12 -23.06
CA PRO A 10 9.16 -16.91 -23.09
C PRO A 10 8.56 -17.12 -21.70
N ALA A 11 7.23 -17.13 -21.60
CA ALA A 11 6.51 -17.38 -20.36
C ALA A 11 5.11 -17.93 -20.66
N PHE A 12 4.54 -18.73 -19.74
CA PHE A 12 3.15 -19.22 -19.84
C PHE A 12 2.84 -20.05 -21.11
N GLY A 13 3.85 -20.69 -21.70
CA GLY A 13 3.71 -21.41 -22.98
C GLY A 13 3.64 -20.48 -24.22
N LEU A 14 3.91 -19.18 -24.04
CA LEU A 14 3.92 -18.14 -25.06
C LEU A 14 5.37 -17.68 -25.34
N PRO A 15 5.65 -17.09 -26.51
CA PRO A 15 7.00 -16.68 -26.89
C PRO A 15 7.54 -15.52 -26.05
N SER A 16 6.69 -14.81 -25.30
CA SER A 16 7.09 -13.69 -24.46
C SER A 16 6.12 -13.49 -23.29
N ILE A 17 6.56 -12.76 -22.25
CA ILE A 17 5.71 -12.32 -21.11
C ILE A 17 4.96 -11.01 -21.38
N GLU A 18 5.27 -10.33 -22.49
CA GLU A 18 4.76 -9.00 -22.82
C GLU A 18 3.91 -9.06 -24.11
N PRO A 19 2.74 -8.38 -24.15
CA PRO A 19 1.78 -8.54 -25.24
C PRO A 19 2.30 -8.08 -26.60
N GLU A 20 2.97 -6.92 -26.70
CA GLU A 20 3.50 -6.42 -27.97
C GLU A 20 4.64 -7.29 -28.51
N CYS A 21 5.45 -7.89 -27.63
CA CYS A 21 6.47 -8.86 -27.97
C CYS A 21 5.85 -10.12 -28.57
N ILE A 22 4.79 -10.67 -27.96
CA ILE A 22 4.06 -11.83 -28.52
C ILE A 22 3.49 -11.48 -29.90
N ALA A 23 2.88 -10.30 -30.02
CA ALA A 23 2.29 -9.82 -31.27
C ALA A 23 3.33 -9.66 -32.38
N THR A 24 4.48 -9.10 -32.07
CA THR A 24 5.57 -8.90 -33.02
C THR A 24 6.18 -10.22 -33.47
N VAL A 25 6.34 -11.18 -32.56
CA VAL A 25 6.76 -12.54 -32.92
C VAL A 25 5.77 -13.21 -33.85
N ALA A 26 4.47 -13.12 -33.56
CA ALA A 26 3.42 -13.63 -34.42
C ALA A 26 3.44 -12.99 -35.82
N TYR A 27 3.65 -11.67 -35.88
CA TYR A 27 3.75 -10.94 -37.14
C TYR A 27 4.98 -11.38 -37.96
N CYS A 28 6.18 -11.40 -37.35
CA CYS A 28 7.41 -11.83 -38.01
C CYS A 28 7.32 -13.27 -38.53
N GLN A 29 6.72 -14.19 -37.75
CA GLN A 29 6.51 -15.58 -38.17
C GLN A 29 5.64 -15.69 -39.44
N CYS A 30 4.70 -14.77 -39.64
CA CYS A 30 3.80 -14.77 -40.79
C CYS A 30 4.38 -14.11 -42.05
N VAL A 31 5.24 -13.11 -41.84
CA VAL A 31 5.65 -12.12 -42.85
C VAL A 31 7.08 -12.33 -43.32
N VAL A 32 7.97 -12.77 -42.43
CA VAL A 32 9.39 -12.98 -42.71
C VAL A 32 9.65 -14.46 -42.96
N PRO A 33 10.23 -14.83 -44.12
CA PRO A 33 10.61 -16.22 -44.41
C PRO A 33 11.51 -16.85 -43.35
N ARG A 34 11.32 -18.15 -43.09
CA ARG A 34 12.16 -18.92 -42.15
C ARG A 34 13.64 -18.81 -42.55
N GLY A 35 14.50 -18.46 -41.59
CA GLY A 35 15.95 -18.33 -41.79
C GLY A 35 16.46 -16.94 -42.17
N GLN A 36 15.57 -15.96 -42.39
CA GLN A 36 15.94 -14.55 -42.63
C GLN A 36 15.85 -13.67 -41.37
N TRP A 37 15.38 -14.25 -40.27
CA TRP A 37 15.30 -13.57 -38.99
C TRP A 37 15.63 -14.50 -37.83
N THR A 38 16.05 -13.90 -36.72
CA THR A 38 16.36 -14.57 -35.46
C THR A 38 15.67 -13.88 -34.29
N LEU A 39 15.49 -14.65 -33.22
CA LEU A 39 14.79 -14.25 -32.01
C LEU A 39 15.75 -14.24 -30.83
N VAL A 40 15.85 -13.09 -30.17
CA VAL A 40 16.76 -12.88 -29.05
C VAL A 40 15.96 -12.53 -27.79
N ALA A 41 16.09 -13.35 -26.75
CA ALA A 41 15.50 -13.09 -25.45
C ALA A 41 16.30 -12.00 -24.71
N ASP A 42 15.75 -10.78 -24.66
CA ASP A 42 16.33 -9.65 -23.99
C ASP A 42 15.58 -9.18 -22.74
N HIS A 43 16.28 -8.44 -21.88
CA HIS A 43 15.72 -7.78 -20.69
C HIS A 43 16.20 -6.34 -20.53
N ASP A 44 17.25 -5.95 -21.25
CA ASP A 44 17.72 -4.57 -21.25
C ASP A 44 16.81 -3.74 -22.16
N THR A 45 16.03 -2.85 -21.55
CA THR A 45 15.12 -1.96 -22.28
C THR A 45 15.82 -0.72 -22.81
N THR A 46 17.10 -0.50 -22.49
CA THR A 46 17.87 0.69 -22.93
C THR A 46 18.39 0.58 -24.37
N VAL A 47 18.22 -0.58 -24.97
CA VAL A 47 18.72 -0.95 -26.30
C VAL A 47 17.90 -0.29 -27.44
N GLY A 48 16.67 0.18 -27.16
CA GLY A 48 15.78 0.84 -28.13
C GLY A 48 15.55 2.33 -27.87
N ALA A 49 15.14 3.07 -28.92
CA ALA A 49 14.89 4.52 -28.84
C ALA A 49 13.77 4.92 -27.87
N THR A 50 12.77 4.04 -27.66
CA THR A 50 11.63 4.27 -26.78
C THR A 50 11.85 3.77 -25.34
N GLY A 51 12.97 3.09 -25.07
CA GLY A 51 13.21 2.49 -23.76
C GLY A 51 12.31 1.27 -23.45
N SER A 52 11.77 0.60 -24.47
CA SER A 52 10.87 -0.56 -24.35
C SER A 52 11.18 -1.65 -25.39
N LEU A 53 10.86 -2.90 -25.07
CA LEU A 53 10.86 -4.04 -25.99
C LEU A 53 9.41 -4.24 -26.47
N PRO A 54 9.17 -4.64 -27.74
CA PRO A 54 10.12 -5.23 -28.70
C PRO A 54 10.98 -4.23 -29.48
N VAL A 55 12.16 -4.67 -29.94
CA VAL A 55 13.06 -3.89 -30.80
C VAL A 55 13.56 -4.75 -31.95
N LEU A 56 13.51 -4.21 -33.18
CA LEU A 56 14.02 -4.87 -34.37
C LEU A 56 15.38 -4.28 -34.77
N PHE A 57 16.35 -5.18 -34.91
CA PHE A 57 17.68 -4.89 -35.43
C PHE A 57 17.78 -5.33 -36.88
N ASP A 58 18.29 -4.44 -37.73
CA ASP A 58 18.65 -4.75 -39.09
C ASP A 58 20.16 -4.54 -39.25
N ASN A 59 20.88 -5.62 -39.57
CA ASN A 59 22.34 -5.64 -39.69
C ASN A 59 23.07 -5.04 -38.47
N GLY A 60 22.56 -5.30 -37.25
CA GLY A 60 23.13 -4.83 -35.99
C GLY A 60 22.78 -3.39 -35.61
N VAL A 61 21.89 -2.72 -36.36
CA VAL A 61 21.38 -1.37 -36.03
C VAL A 61 19.94 -1.45 -35.52
N ALA A 62 19.68 -0.91 -34.33
CA ALA A 62 18.33 -0.78 -33.77
C ALA A 62 17.50 0.17 -34.64
N THR A 63 16.58 -0.38 -35.44
CA THR A 63 15.92 0.37 -36.52
C THR A 63 14.47 0.73 -36.20
N ALA A 64 13.75 -0.15 -35.50
CA ALA A 64 12.36 0.09 -35.08
C ALA A 64 12.09 -0.47 -33.68
N SER A 65 11.18 0.17 -32.94
CA SER A 65 10.84 -0.21 -31.56
C SER A 65 9.34 -0.07 -31.31
N GLY A 66 8.74 -1.07 -30.65
CA GLY A 66 7.29 -1.18 -30.51
C GLY A 66 6.63 -1.84 -31.72
N PHE A 67 5.44 -2.41 -31.51
CA PHE A 67 4.77 -3.21 -32.54
C PHE A 67 4.49 -2.44 -33.83
N GLU A 68 3.92 -1.23 -33.73
CA GLU A 68 3.50 -0.45 -34.90
C GLU A 68 4.66 -0.01 -35.79
N ASP A 69 5.75 0.50 -35.18
CA ASP A 69 6.94 0.93 -35.91
C ASP A 69 7.63 -0.26 -36.60
N ILE A 70 7.68 -1.42 -35.94
CA ILE A 70 8.25 -2.64 -36.51
C ILE A 70 7.40 -3.13 -37.70
N VAL A 71 6.07 -3.13 -37.57
CA VAL A 71 5.17 -3.48 -38.67
C VAL A 71 5.35 -2.51 -39.85
N ALA A 72 5.41 -1.21 -39.59
CA ALA A 72 5.62 -0.19 -40.62
C ALA A 72 6.99 -0.32 -41.31
N TYR A 73 8.04 -0.68 -40.56
CA TYR A 73 9.36 -0.94 -41.11
C TYR A 73 9.36 -2.19 -42.01
N LEU A 74 8.86 -3.31 -41.50
CA LEU A 74 8.85 -4.59 -42.22
C LEU A 74 8.02 -4.54 -43.50
N ARG A 75 6.92 -3.77 -43.55
CA ARG A 75 6.15 -3.57 -44.79
C ARG A 75 6.95 -2.93 -45.92
N ASN A 76 7.89 -2.06 -45.59
CA ASN A 76 8.73 -1.36 -46.55
C ASN A 76 10.07 -2.08 -46.80
N HIS A 77 10.30 -3.22 -46.14
CA HIS A 77 11.58 -3.93 -46.20
C HIS A 77 11.66 -4.83 -47.44
N PRO A 78 12.77 -4.81 -48.21
CA PRO A 78 12.87 -5.51 -49.49
C PRO A 78 12.81 -7.04 -49.40
N GLU A 79 13.17 -7.63 -48.27
CA GLU A 79 13.13 -9.09 -48.05
C GLU A 79 11.73 -9.59 -47.65
N VAL A 80 10.82 -8.67 -47.28
CA VAL A 80 9.46 -9.00 -46.88
C VAL A 80 8.55 -8.97 -48.10
N THR A 81 8.03 -10.15 -48.48
CA THR A 81 7.21 -10.31 -49.69
C THR A 81 5.71 -10.40 -49.41
N LYS A 82 5.33 -10.63 -48.16
CA LYS A 82 3.93 -10.82 -47.75
C LYS A 82 3.52 -9.73 -46.76
N ASP A 83 2.69 -8.79 -47.20
CA ASP A 83 2.03 -7.86 -46.30
C ASP A 83 0.65 -8.41 -45.91
N LEU A 84 0.41 -8.52 -44.60
CA LEU A 84 -0.86 -9.00 -44.05
C LEU A 84 -2.01 -8.01 -44.26
N ASP A 85 -1.69 -6.73 -44.46
CA ASP A 85 -2.68 -5.67 -44.55
C ASP A 85 -2.87 -5.13 -45.98
N ALA A 86 -2.19 -5.70 -46.98
CA ALA A 86 -2.27 -5.23 -48.35
C ALA A 86 -3.67 -5.33 -48.98
N GLY A 87 -4.50 -6.27 -48.49
CA GLY A 87 -5.87 -6.47 -48.96
C GLY A 87 -6.91 -5.54 -48.33
N LEU A 88 -6.55 -4.79 -47.28
CA LEU A 88 -7.51 -4.04 -46.47
C LEU A 88 -8.03 -2.80 -47.20
N THR A 89 -9.34 -2.60 -47.15
CA THR A 89 -10.01 -1.38 -47.63
C THR A 89 -9.72 -0.18 -46.70
N ASN A 90 -9.84 1.05 -47.20
CA ASN A 90 -9.64 2.26 -46.38
C ASN A 90 -10.44 2.27 -45.06
N PRO A 91 -11.73 1.88 -45.02
CA PRO A 91 -12.47 1.74 -43.77
C PRO A 91 -11.83 0.74 -42.81
N GLN A 92 -11.43 -0.44 -43.31
CA GLN A 92 -10.78 -1.46 -42.48
C GLN A 92 -9.41 -1.02 -41.97
N LEU A 93 -8.67 -0.20 -42.74
CA LEU A 93 -7.42 0.41 -42.27
C LEU A 93 -7.66 1.40 -41.13
N HIS A 94 -8.75 2.18 -41.19
CA HIS A 94 -9.16 3.05 -40.09
C HIS A 94 -9.58 2.25 -38.85
N ASP A 95 -10.40 1.22 -39.04
CA ASP A 95 -10.81 0.31 -37.96
C ASP A 95 -9.58 -0.35 -37.33
N ARG A 96 -8.63 -0.83 -38.14
CA ARG A 96 -7.36 -1.39 -37.66
C ARG A 96 -6.64 -0.43 -36.72
N THR A 97 -6.40 0.82 -37.16
CA THR A 97 -5.69 1.80 -36.34
C THR A 97 -6.47 2.16 -35.08
N ALA A 98 -7.80 2.29 -35.16
CA ALA A 98 -8.64 2.55 -33.99
C ALA A 98 -8.58 1.40 -32.98
N PHE A 99 -8.69 0.15 -33.44
CA PHE A 99 -8.68 -1.03 -32.58
C PHE A 99 -7.28 -1.36 -32.02
N ILE A 100 -6.19 -1.00 -32.71
CA ILE A 100 -4.82 -1.06 -32.14
C ILE A 100 -4.71 -0.12 -30.93
N ALA A 101 -5.08 1.15 -31.09
CA ALA A 101 -5.06 2.12 -29.99
C ALA A 101 -6.01 1.74 -28.85
N PHE A 102 -7.18 1.18 -29.20
CA PHE A 102 -8.14 0.65 -28.24
C PHE A 102 -7.56 -0.51 -27.43
N LEU A 103 -6.95 -1.51 -28.07
CA LEU A 103 -6.31 -2.64 -27.37
C LEU A 103 -5.20 -2.15 -26.43
N GLN A 104 -4.32 -1.27 -26.91
CA GLN A 104 -3.23 -0.74 -26.07
C GLN A 104 -3.75 0.04 -24.87
N SER A 105 -4.82 0.82 -25.02
CA SER A 105 -5.39 1.64 -23.93
C SER A 105 -6.25 0.86 -22.94
N THR A 106 -7.03 -0.13 -23.41
CA THR A 106 -8.00 -0.86 -22.57
C THR A 106 -7.52 -2.25 -22.12
N ALA A 107 -6.76 -2.97 -22.94
CA ALA A 107 -6.24 -4.28 -22.58
C ALA A 107 -5.00 -4.22 -21.69
N THR A 108 -4.14 -3.20 -21.85
CA THR A 108 -2.93 -3.04 -21.01
C THR A 108 -3.27 -2.96 -19.52
N PRO A 109 -4.24 -2.12 -19.07
CA PRO A 109 -4.64 -2.10 -17.67
C PRO A 109 -5.19 -3.44 -17.16
N LEU A 110 -5.89 -4.22 -18.00
CA LEU A 110 -6.41 -5.54 -17.62
C LEU A 110 -5.29 -6.56 -17.43
N VAL A 111 -4.29 -6.56 -18.32
CA VAL A 111 -3.08 -7.38 -18.16
C VAL A 111 -2.33 -6.97 -16.88
N ASP A 112 -2.19 -5.66 -16.65
CA ASP A 112 -1.56 -5.11 -15.45
C ASP A 112 -2.27 -5.55 -14.16
N LEU A 113 -3.60 -5.43 -14.12
CA LEU A 113 -4.41 -5.84 -12.98
C LEU A 113 -4.26 -7.34 -12.70
N SER A 114 -4.28 -8.15 -13.75
CA SER A 114 -4.21 -9.62 -13.67
C SER A 114 -2.84 -10.13 -13.23
N LEU A 115 -1.76 -9.68 -13.88
CA LEU A 115 -0.43 -10.26 -13.71
C LEU A 115 0.44 -9.51 -12.70
N TYR A 116 0.22 -8.22 -12.48
CA TYR A 116 1.14 -7.39 -11.67
C TYR A 116 0.50 -6.79 -10.42
N VAL A 117 -0.74 -6.31 -10.48
CA VAL A 117 -1.41 -5.67 -9.34
C VAL A 117 -1.96 -6.70 -8.36
N SER A 118 -2.57 -7.79 -8.85
CA SER A 118 -3.01 -8.88 -7.98
C SER A 118 -1.82 -9.50 -7.27
N ALA A 119 -1.78 -9.36 -5.94
CA ALA A 119 -0.66 -9.82 -5.14
C ALA A 119 -0.49 -11.34 -5.20
N GLU A 120 -1.61 -12.07 -5.19
CA GLU A 120 -1.64 -13.53 -5.27
C GLU A 120 -1.12 -14.03 -6.63
N ASN A 121 -1.57 -13.40 -7.72
CA ASN A 121 -1.14 -13.75 -9.08
C ASN A 121 0.34 -13.41 -9.31
N TYR A 122 0.78 -12.23 -8.86
CA TYR A 122 2.17 -11.82 -9.04
C TYR A 122 3.13 -12.71 -8.26
N ASN A 123 2.85 -12.96 -6.97
CA ASN A 123 3.76 -13.70 -6.10
C ASN A 123 3.88 -15.17 -6.55
N THR A 124 2.79 -15.78 -7.02
CA THR A 124 2.76 -17.20 -7.39
C THR A 124 3.23 -17.45 -8.82
N THR A 125 2.76 -16.63 -9.77
CA THR A 125 2.85 -16.93 -11.21
C THR A 125 3.79 -15.96 -11.95
N THR A 126 3.63 -14.66 -11.76
CA THR A 126 4.39 -13.67 -12.57
C THR A 126 5.84 -13.53 -12.11
N SER A 127 6.10 -13.48 -10.80
CA SER A 127 7.46 -13.35 -10.26
C SER A 127 8.31 -14.61 -10.54
N SER A 128 7.69 -15.79 -10.51
CA SER A 128 8.35 -17.05 -10.85
C SER A 128 8.65 -17.13 -12.35
N ALA A 129 7.75 -16.65 -13.22
CA ALA A 129 8.00 -16.54 -14.65
C ALA A 129 9.18 -15.61 -14.97
N TYR A 130 9.31 -14.47 -14.29
CA TYR A 130 10.48 -13.59 -14.44
C TYR A 130 11.79 -14.26 -14.01
N THR A 131 11.75 -15.05 -12.94
CA THR A 131 12.92 -15.80 -12.46
C THR A 131 13.42 -16.78 -13.52
N ALA A 132 12.53 -17.30 -14.35
CA ALA A 132 12.88 -18.20 -15.44
C ALA A 132 13.47 -17.50 -16.66
N ILE A 133 13.30 -16.18 -16.85
CA ILE A 133 13.76 -15.45 -18.05
C ILE A 133 14.84 -14.40 -17.78
N LEU A 134 15.08 -14.06 -16.52
CA LEU A 134 16.06 -13.04 -16.12
C LEU A 134 17.32 -13.64 -15.49
N PRO A 135 18.49 -12.99 -15.70
CA PRO A 135 19.65 -13.21 -14.85
C PRO A 135 19.34 -12.96 -13.37
N TRP A 136 20.03 -13.67 -12.48
CA TRP A 136 19.76 -13.63 -11.02
C TRP A 136 19.74 -12.20 -10.43
N TYR A 137 20.57 -11.29 -10.94
CA TYR A 137 20.65 -9.91 -10.45
C TYR A 137 19.45 -9.06 -10.86
N ALA A 138 18.93 -9.25 -12.09
CA ALA A 138 17.83 -8.48 -12.64
C ALA A 138 16.48 -8.84 -12.01
N ASN A 139 16.38 -10.00 -11.34
CA ASN A 139 15.19 -10.40 -10.60
C ASN A 139 14.83 -9.46 -9.44
N TYR A 140 15.81 -8.70 -8.91
CA TYR A 140 15.57 -7.76 -7.81
C TYR A 140 15.20 -6.35 -8.29
N THR A 141 15.33 -6.06 -9.58
CA THR A 141 15.14 -4.71 -10.15
C THR A 141 14.00 -4.68 -11.16
N VAL A 142 14.01 -5.60 -12.14
CA VAL A 142 13.06 -5.57 -13.27
C VAL A 142 11.63 -5.91 -12.84
N PRO A 143 11.33 -7.05 -12.18
CA PRO A 143 9.96 -7.37 -11.79
C PRO A 143 9.33 -6.34 -10.83
N PRO A 144 10.03 -5.88 -9.76
CA PRO A 144 9.49 -4.82 -8.90
C PRO A 144 9.20 -3.52 -9.64
N ARG A 145 10.12 -3.06 -10.50
CA ARG A 145 9.92 -1.85 -11.31
C ARG A 145 8.71 -1.96 -12.22
N ARG A 146 8.53 -3.10 -12.88
CA ARG A 146 7.37 -3.35 -13.75
C ARG A 146 6.07 -3.40 -12.95
N ARG A 147 6.08 -4.02 -11.77
CA ARG A 147 4.93 -4.02 -10.85
C ARG A 147 4.56 -2.60 -10.41
N ASP A 148 5.54 -1.76 -10.11
CA ASP A 148 5.29 -0.37 -9.73
C ASP A 148 4.72 0.47 -10.90
N LEU A 149 5.20 0.25 -12.13
CA LEU A 149 4.61 0.88 -13.33
C LEU A 149 3.16 0.44 -13.56
N ALA A 150 2.86 -0.86 -13.41
CA ALA A 150 1.51 -1.39 -13.54
C ALA A 150 0.57 -0.81 -12.47
N ARG A 151 1.03 -0.69 -11.22
CA ARG A 151 0.29 -0.02 -10.14
C ARG A 151 0.04 1.44 -10.46
N ALA A 152 1.04 2.17 -10.97
CA ALA A 152 0.88 3.57 -11.34
C ALA A 152 -0.17 3.75 -12.44
N ARG A 153 -0.17 2.89 -13.47
CA ARG A 153 -1.15 2.93 -14.56
C ARG A 153 -2.57 2.63 -14.08
N THR A 154 -2.75 1.71 -13.14
CA THR A 154 -4.08 1.25 -12.69
C THR A 154 -4.59 1.93 -11.41
N ALA A 155 -3.81 2.84 -10.81
CA ALA A 155 -4.13 3.49 -9.54
C ALA A 155 -5.49 4.21 -9.55
N HIS A 156 -5.86 4.85 -10.66
CA HIS A 156 -7.10 5.60 -10.82
C HIS A 156 -8.35 4.70 -10.83
N MET A 157 -8.21 3.38 -11.02
CA MET A 157 -9.33 2.44 -11.10
C MET A 157 -9.89 2.04 -9.72
N GLY A 158 -9.21 2.42 -8.62
CA GLY A 158 -9.68 2.20 -7.26
C GLY A 158 -9.80 0.72 -6.85
N LEU A 159 -8.96 -0.15 -7.44
CA LEU A 159 -8.92 -1.60 -7.22
C LEU A 159 -7.78 -2.03 -6.27
N SER A 160 -7.46 -1.20 -5.28
CA SER A 160 -6.38 -1.43 -4.33
C SER A 160 -6.57 -2.66 -3.44
N SER A 161 -7.79 -3.18 -3.33
CA SER A 161 -8.07 -4.45 -2.62
C SER A 161 -7.46 -5.68 -3.30
N LEU A 162 -7.21 -5.62 -4.62
CA LEU A 162 -6.58 -6.71 -5.37
C LEU A 162 -5.11 -6.93 -4.96
N ASP A 163 -4.46 -5.89 -4.42
CA ASP A 163 -3.05 -5.90 -3.99
C ASP A 163 -2.88 -6.41 -2.54
N VAL A 164 -3.96 -6.88 -1.89
CA VAL A 164 -3.91 -7.45 -0.54
C VAL A 164 -3.70 -8.96 -0.63
N ASP A 165 -2.55 -9.43 -0.16
CA ASP A 165 -2.22 -10.86 -0.12
C ASP A 165 -3.04 -11.60 0.97
N THR A 166 -4.11 -12.27 0.55
CA THR A 166 -4.99 -13.06 1.44
C THR A 166 -4.37 -14.39 1.85
N THR A 167 -3.36 -14.89 1.14
CA THR A 167 -2.68 -16.16 1.47
C THR A 167 -1.76 -16.04 2.70
N ALA A 168 -1.35 -14.81 3.03
CA ALA A 168 -0.60 -14.50 4.24
C ALA A 168 -1.42 -14.69 5.55
N GLU A 169 -2.73 -14.93 5.45
CA GLU A 169 -3.60 -15.22 6.60
C GLU A 169 -3.78 -16.73 6.87
N GLU A 170 -3.55 -17.61 5.89
CA GLU A 170 -3.73 -19.07 6.05
C GLU A 170 -2.45 -19.79 6.59
N GLY A 171 -1.31 -19.09 6.67
CA GLY A 171 0.00 -19.64 7.02
C GLY A 171 0.31 -19.81 8.52
N PHE A 172 -0.68 -19.97 9.40
CA PHE A 172 -0.46 -20.12 10.84
C PHE A 172 -0.01 -21.56 11.20
N ALA A 173 1.21 -21.93 10.80
CA ALA A 173 1.92 -23.11 11.32
C ALA A 173 3.33 -22.71 11.77
N PRO A 174 3.74 -22.99 13.03
CA PRO A 174 5.05 -22.60 13.53
C PRO A 174 6.15 -23.39 12.79
N GLY A 175 7.06 -22.68 12.08
CA GLY A 175 8.27 -23.26 11.48
C GLY A 175 8.45 -23.10 9.97
N ARG A 176 7.51 -22.50 9.23
CA ARG A 176 7.69 -22.13 7.80
C ARG A 176 7.75 -20.61 7.64
N GLY A 177 8.70 -20.14 6.82
CA GLY A 177 9.02 -18.71 6.64
C GLY A 177 10.48 -18.35 6.97
N THR A 178 11.37 -19.35 7.04
CA THR A 178 12.82 -19.06 6.98
C THR A 178 13.23 -19.03 5.52
N ALA A 179 14.22 -18.21 5.14
CA ALA A 179 14.71 -18.15 3.76
C ALA A 179 15.12 -19.54 3.21
N SER A 180 15.44 -20.49 4.09
CA SER A 180 15.73 -21.88 3.76
C SER A 180 14.49 -22.68 3.33
N SER A 181 13.31 -22.44 3.93
CA SER A 181 12.08 -23.15 3.57
C SER A 181 11.52 -22.73 2.22
N ASP A 182 11.67 -21.45 1.88
CA ASP A 182 11.13 -20.88 0.64
C ASP A 182 12.04 -21.23 -0.55
N TYR A 183 13.36 -21.29 -0.31
CA TYR A 183 14.33 -21.80 -1.27
C TYR A 183 14.13 -23.29 -1.57
N GLU A 184 13.86 -24.13 -0.57
CA GLU A 184 13.55 -25.55 -0.78
C GLU A 184 12.19 -25.79 -1.46
N ALA A 185 11.21 -24.92 -1.20
CA ALA A 185 9.92 -24.95 -1.89
C ALA A 185 10.05 -24.57 -3.36
N ALA A 186 10.82 -23.53 -3.67
CA ALA A 186 11.14 -23.14 -5.05
C ALA A 186 11.91 -24.23 -5.80
N LYS A 187 12.86 -24.90 -5.12
CA LYS A 187 13.63 -26.02 -5.69
C LYS A 187 12.75 -27.24 -6.00
N ARG A 188 11.75 -27.53 -5.16
CA ARG A 188 10.74 -28.59 -5.38
C ARG A 188 9.77 -28.24 -6.50
N ALA A 189 9.34 -26.97 -6.59
CA ALA A 189 8.49 -26.48 -7.68
C ALA A 189 9.21 -26.48 -9.04
N ALA A 190 10.54 -26.32 -9.02
CA ALA A 190 11.41 -26.39 -10.19
C ALA A 190 11.87 -27.83 -10.58
N GLY A 191 11.35 -28.88 -9.92
CA GLY A 191 11.60 -30.27 -10.31
C GLY A 191 12.99 -30.83 -9.95
N LEU A 192 13.74 -30.19 -9.05
CA LEU A 192 15.07 -30.63 -8.62
C LEU A 192 15.00 -31.56 -7.38
N PRO A 193 15.83 -32.62 -7.29
CA PRO A 193 15.80 -33.54 -6.14
C PRO A 193 16.29 -32.85 -4.85
N THR A 194 15.55 -33.07 -3.76
CA THR A 194 15.84 -32.56 -2.40
C THR A 194 15.93 -33.72 -1.41
N ASP A 195 17.03 -33.81 -0.66
CA ASP A 195 17.24 -34.78 0.41
C ASP A 195 16.50 -34.34 1.70
N SER A 196 15.25 -34.78 1.88
CA SER A 196 14.65 -34.93 3.22
C SER A 196 13.30 -35.66 3.19
N GLN A 197 13.13 -36.55 4.16
CA GLN A 197 12.01 -37.49 4.35
C GLN A 197 10.65 -36.80 4.58
N PRO A 198 9.52 -37.43 4.18
CA PRO A 198 8.19 -36.83 4.30
C PRO A 198 7.63 -37.06 5.70
N ASN A 199 7.29 -35.98 6.41
CA ASN A 199 6.48 -36.09 7.61
C ASN A 199 5.00 -36.08 7.22
N THR A 200 4.35 -37.21 7.45
CA THR A 200 2.93 -37.45 7.21
C THR A 200 2.08 -36.94 8.38
N LEU A 201 0.82 -36.61 8.08
CA LEU A 201 -0.30 -36.39 8.99
C LEU A 201 -0.35 -35.05 9.77
N ARG A 202 -1.25 -34.16 9.32
CA ARG A 202 -2.17 -33.45 10.22
C ARG A 202 -3.47 -33.07 9.50
N MET A 203 -4.51 -33.83 9.85
CA MET A 203 -5.89 -33.72 9.42
C MET A 203 -6.52 -32.40 9.92
N GLY A 204 -7.40 -31.82 9.09
CA GLY A 204 -8.04 -30.53 9.32
C GLY A 204 -8.86 -30.43 10.60
N ARG A 205 -8.88 -29.22 11.17
CA ARG A 205 -9.85 -28.79 12.18
C ARG A 205 -9.95 -27.26 12.21
N GLY A 206 -11.07 -26.71 11.72
CA GLY A 206 -11.53 -25.37 12.08
C GLY A 206 -11.53 -24.31 10.97
N LYS A 207 -12.40 -24.46 9.95
CA LYS A 207 -13.01 -23.28 9.29
C LYS A 207 -13.91 -22.60 10.33
N GLY A 208 -13.39 -21.59 11.00
CA GLY A 208 -14.14 -20.74 11.92
C GLY A 208 -15.03 -19.76 11.14
N ILE A 209 -16.25 -19.57 11.62
CA ILE A 209 -17.35 -18.76 11.05
C ILE A 209 -17.03 -17.25 11.24
N GLY A 210 -15.92 -16.79 10.66
CA GLY A 210 -15.47 -15.39 10.72
C GLY A 210 -14.81 -14.88 9.44
N GLY A 211 -14.61 -15.73 8.43
CA GLY A 211 -14.03 -15.37 7.13
C GLY A 211 -15.02 -14.84 6.08
N PHE A 212 -16.22 -14.40 6.50
CA PHE A 212 -17.34 -14.08 5.60
C PHE A 212 -17.72 -12.59 5.56
N LEU A 213 -16.73 -11.70 5.60
CA LEU A 213 -16.93 -10.28 5.24
C LEU A 213 -16.07 -9.93 4.03
N GLY A 214 -16.33 -10.62 2.91
CA GLY A 214 -15.77 -10.40 1.58
C GLY A 214 -16.29 -9.16 0.86
N ALA A 215 -16.82 -8.15 1.56
CA ALA A 215 -17.33 -6.92 0.96
C ALA A 215 -16.36 -6.24 -0.02
N PRO A 216 -15.02 -6.16 0.23
CA PRO A 216 -14.11 -5.51 -0.73
C PRO A 216 -13.71 -6.41 -1.91
N VAL A 217 -13.80 -7.74 -1.79
CA VAL A 217 -13.43 -8.68 -2.87
C VAL A 217 -14.54 -8.79 -3.90
N TYR A 218 -15.81 -8.89 -3.46
CA TYR A 218 -16.95 -8.89 -4.38
C TYR A 218 -17.09 -7.56 -5.12
N ALA A 219 -16.88 -6.42 -4.45
CA ALA A 219 -16.92 -5.09 -5.08
C ALA A 219 -15.81 -4.94 -6.14
N ALA A 220 -14.59 -5.43 -5.86
CA ALA A 220 -13.54 -5.49 -6.87
C ALA A 220 -13.93 -6.39 -8.04
N ARG A 221 -14.53 -7.56 -7.77
CA ARG A 221 -14.95 -8.48 -8.82
C ARG A 221 -15.98 -7.88 -9.77
N PHE A 222 -16.99 -7.15 -9.27
CA PHE A 222 -17.95 -6.47 -10.14
C PHE A 222 -17.30 -5.42 -11.05
N ARG A 223 -16.34 -4.64 -10.52
CA ARG A 223 -15.59 -3.66 -11.31
C ARG A 223 -14.67 -4.32 -12.33
N LEU A 224 -14.00 -5.41 -11.96
CA LEU A 224 -13.17 -6.21 -12.86
C LEU A 224 -14.02 -6.84 -13.99
N ASP A 225 -15.22 -7.31 -13.67
CA ASP A 225 -16.17 -7.80 -14.66
C ASP A 225 -16.60 -6.67 -15.62
N ALA A 226 -16.86 -5.46 -15.12
CA ALA A 226 -17.20 -4.30 -15.96
C ALA A 226 -16.04 -3.91 -16.90
N LEU A 227 -14.81 -3.83 -16.39
CA LEU A 227 -13.62 -3.55 -17.21
C LEU A 227 -13.34 -4.66 -18.23
N SER A 228 -13.59 -5.93 -17.88
CA SER A 228 -13.50 -7.05 -18.83
C SER A 228 -14.45 -6.85 -20.00
N ASN A 229 -15.69 -6.49 -19.69
CA ASN A 229 -16.73 -6.28 -20.69
C ASN A 229 -16.41 -5.08 -21.58
N GLU A 230 -15.86 -4.00 -21.03
CA GLU A 230 -15.42 -2.82 -21.79
C GLU A 230 -14.42 -3.19 -22.89
N LEU A 231 -13.50 -4.12 -22.64
CA LEU A 231 -12.59 -4.64 -23.67
C LEU A 231 -13.26 -5.68 -24.59
N LEU A 232 -13.94 -6.67 -24.02
CA LEU A 232 -14.35 -7.87 -24.73
C LEU A 232 -15.62 -7.69 -25.57
N GLU A 233 -16.56 -6.81 -25.17
CA GLU A 233 -17.78 -6.56 -25.95
C GLU A 233 -17.47 -5.94 -27.32
N PRO A 234 -16.67 -4.85 -27.43
CA PRO A 234 -16.33 -4.28 -28.74
C PRO A 234 -15.53 -5.24 -29.63
N LEU A 235 -14.67 -6.08 -29.04
CA LEU A 235 -13.94 -7.10 -29.79
C LEU A 235 -14.85 -8.24 -30.26
N ALA A 236 -15.84 -8.64 -29.46
CA ALA A 236 -16.84 -9.63 -29.86
C ALA A 236 -17.70 -9.09 -31.01
N ASP A 237 -18.12 -7.82 -30.93
CA ASP A 237 -18.90 -7.16 -31.97
C ASP A 237 -18.11 -7.02 -33.27
N LEU A 238 -16.82 -6.64 -33.19
CA LEU A 238 -15.95 -6.56 -34.36
C LEU A 238 -15.75 -7.93 -35.02
N LEU A 239 -15.51 -8.98 -34.22
CA LEU A 239 -15.34 -10.35 -34.70
C LEU A 239 -16.64 -10.87 -35.34
N GLY A 240 -17.79 -10.68 -34.68
CA GLY A 240 -19.09 -11.12 -35.16
C GLY A 240 -19.10 -12.61 -35.53
N ARG A 241 -19.33 -12.91 -36.81
CA ARG A 241 -19.32 -14.28 -37.38
C ARG A 241 -18.06 -14.59 -38.20
N LYS A 242 -17.10 -13.66 -38.26
CA LYS A 242 -15.87 -13.80 -39.03
C LYS A 242 -14.87 -14.68 -38.26
N ASP A 243 -13.95 -15.29 -38.99
CA ASP A 243 -12.89 -16.08 -38.36
C ASP A 243 -11.73 -15.22 -37.85
N PHE A 244 -11.54 -14.03 -38.44
CA PHE A 244 -10.59 -12.99 -38.03
C PHE A 244 -11.30 -11.64 -37.82
N LEU A 245 -10.64 -10.66 -37.19
CA LEU A 245 -11.31 -9.42 -36.76
C LEU A 245 -11.80 -8.55 -37.93
N LEU A 246 -10.96 -8.34 -38.94
CA LEU A 246 -11.28 -7.44 -40.06
C LEU A 246 -11.87 -8.18 -41.27
N GLU A 247 -11.31 -9.34 -41.61
CA GLU A 247 -11.72 -10.18 -42.75
C GLU A 247 -12.17 -11.57 -42.31
N ALA A 248 -12.90 -12.27 -43.19
CA ALA A 248 -13.42 -13.60 -42.87
C ALA A 248 -12.37 -14.73 -43.02
N ASP A 249 -11.37 -14.58 -43.90
CA ASP A 249 -10.46 -15.68 -44.28
C ASP A 249 -8.97 -15.28 -44.23
N GLN A 250 -8.64 -14.00 -43.98
CA GLN A 250 -7.26 -13.53 -43.89
C GLN A 250 -6.93 -12.94 -42.53
N LEU A 251 -5.71 -13.26 -42.08
CA LEU A 251 -5.13 -12.77 -40.83
C LEU A 251 -4.51 -11.39 -41.07
N SER A 252 -4.88 -10.42 -40.24
CA SER A 252 -4.37 -9.05 -40.29
C SER A 252 -3.32 -8.76 -39.22
N SER A 253 -2.62 -7.64 -39.33
CA SER A 253 -1.73 -7.17 -38.26
C SER A 253 -2.47 -6.90 -36.94
N LEU A 254 -3.74 -6.49 -36.99
CA LEU A 254 -4.58 -6.32 -35.80
C LEU A 254 -4.80 -7.65 -35.07
N ASP A 255 -4.98 -8.75 -35.81
CA ASP A 255 -5.16 -10.08 -35.22
C ASP A 255 -3.90 -10.53 -34.45
N CYS A 256 -2.70 -10.20 -34.94
CA CYS A 256 -1.44 -10.45 -34.22
C CYS A 256 -1.40 -9.69 -32.88
N LEU A 257 -1.79 -8.40 -32.89
CA LEU A 257 -1.80 -7.59 -31.66
C LEU A 257 -2.87 -8.05 -30.68
N ALA A 258 -4.09 -8.31 -31.18
CA ALA A 258 -5.18 -8.85 -30.39
C ALA A 258 -4.79 -10.19 -29.75
N PHE A 259 -4.10 -11.07 -30.50
CA PHE A 259 -3.56 -12.32 -29.95
C PHE A 259 -2.58 -12.06 -28.80
N GLY A 260 -1.64 -11.12 -28.96
CA GLY A 260 -0.66 -10.78 -27.93
C GLY A 260 -1.33 -10.42 -26.58
N TYR A 261 -2.31 -9.54 -26.60
CA TYR A 261 -3.06 -9.16 -25.39
C TYR A 261 -3.96 -10.29 -24.87
N LEU A 262 -4.83 -10.84 -25.72
CA LEU A 262 -5.83 -11.82 -25.30
C LEU A 262 -5.21 -13.15 -24.84
N SER A 263 -4.06 -13.54 -25.40
CA SER A 263 -3.33 -14.73 -24.97
C SER A 263 -2.83 -14.62 -23.52
N LEU A 264 -2.37 -13.44 -23.09
CA LEU A 264 -1.97 -13.17 -21.70
C LEU A 264 -3.16 -13.07 -20.74
N LEU A 265 -4.38 -12.82 -21.22
CA LEU A 265 -5.58 -12.90 -20.39
C LEU A 265 -6.05 -14.36 -20.18
N LEU A 266 -5.66 -15.29 -21.07
CA LEU A 266 -6.19 -16.66 -21.12
C LEU A 266 -5.22 -17.74 -20.60
N TYR A 267 -3.97 -17.72 -21.05
CA TYR A 267 -3.02 -18.82 -20.86
C TYR A 267 -2.28 -18.82 -19.51
N PRO A 268 -1.96 -17.68 -18.87
CA PRO A 268 -1.30 -17.70 -17.58
C PRO A 268 -2.07 -18.49 -16.53
N ALA A 269 -1.37 -19.43 -15.88
CA ALA A 269 -1.92 -20.22 -14.79
C ALA A 269 -1.88 -19.41 -13.48
N VAL A 270 -2.83 -18.47 -13.36
CA VAL A 270 -2.95 -17.59 -12.20
C VAL A 270 -3.96 -18.13 -11.17
N PRO A 271 -3.72 -17.95 -9.86
CA PRO A 271 -4.68 -18.32 -8.81
C PRO A 271 -6.05 -17.63 -8.95
N GLN A 272 -6.05 -16.32 -9.19
CA GLN A 272 -7.27 -15.54 -9.43
C GLN A 272 -7.54 -15.42 -10.93
N ALA A 273 -8.15 -16.45 -11.51
CA ALA A 273 -8.36 -16.61 -12.96
C ALA A 273 -9.63 -15.91 -13.50
N TRP A 274 -9.98 -14.73 -12.99
CA TRP A 274 -11.24 -14.05 -13.29
C TRP A 274 -11.44 -13.74 -14.78
N LEU A 275 -10.40 -13.29 -15.48
CA LEU A 275 -10.46 -13.03 -16.93
C LEU A 275 -10.69 -14.29 -17.75
N LYS A 276 -10.01 -15.37 -17.38
CA LYS A 276 -10.16 -16.68 -18.02
C LYS A 276 -11.57 -17.24 -17.82
N GLU A 277 -12.12 -17.10 -16.61
CA GLU A 277 -13.51 -17.45 -16.32
C GLU A 277 -14.48 -16.63 -17.15
N THR A 278 -14.27 -15.31 -17.26
CA THR A 278 -15.12 -14.42 -18.08
C THR A 278 -15.07 -14.79 -19.57
N LEU A 279 -13.90 -15.08 -20.12
CA LEU A 279 -13.74 -15.56 -21.50
C LEU A 279 -14.43 -16.91 -21.74
N GLN A 280 -14.39 -17.81 -20.76
CA GLN A 280 -15.03 -19.12 -20.87
C GLN A 280 -16.55 -19.08 -20.73
N THR A 281 -17.06 -18.19 -19.87
CA THR A 281 -18.48 -18.13 -19.53
C THR A 281 -19.27 -17.16 -20.40
N LYS A 282 -18.77 -15.93 -20.59
CA LYS A 282 -19.47 -14.85 -21.30
C LYS A 282 -19.08 -14.72 -22.77
N PHE A 283 -17.83 -15.02 -23.15
CA PHE A 283 -17.30 -14.79 -24.50
C PHE A 283 -16.69 -16.04 -25.18
N PRO A 284 -17.45 -17.14 -25.35
CA PRO A 284 -16.94 -18.38 -25.93
C PRO A 284 -16.46 -18.24 -27.38
N HIS A 285 -17.02 -17.29 -28.14
CA HIS A 285 -16.57 -16.98 -29.50
C HIS A 285 -15.15 -16.40 -29.53
N ILE A 286 -14.83 -15.47 -28.64
CA ILE A 286 -13.47 -14.93 -28.49
C ILE A 286 -12.51 -16.04 -28.06
N LEU A 287 -12.92 -16.92 -27.13
CA LEU A 287 -12.11 -18.06 -26.73
C LEU A 287 -11.76 -18.98 -27.93
N SER A 288 -12.72 -19.23 -28.82
CA SER A 288 -12.50 -20.01 -30.04
C SER A 288 -11.54 -19.31 -31.00
N TYR A 289 -11.65 -17.99 -31.13
CA TYR A 289 -10.76 -17.14 -31.93
C TYR A 289 -9.32 -17.18 -31.41
N ILE A 290 -9.09 -17.02 -30.10
CA ILE A 290 -7.74 -17.09 -29.50
C ILE A 290 -7.10 -18.46 -29.77
N ARG A 291 -7.85 -19.55 -29.58
CA ARG A 291 -7.34 -20.92 -29.83
C ARG A 291 -7.04 -21.16 -31.30
N ARG A 292 -7.87 -20.63 -32.20
CA ARG A 292 -7.65 -20.71 -33.65
C ARG A 292 -6.37 -19.99 -34.04
N LEU A 293 -6.17 -18.76 -33.56
CA LEU A 293 -4.95 -17.99 -33.81
C LEU A 293 -3.71 -18.69 -33.28
N ARG A 294 -3.77 -19.26 -32.08
CA ARG A 294 -2.65 -20.04 -31.55
C ARG A 294 -2.29 -21.23 -32.44
N LYS A 295 -3.29 -21.92 -33.00
CA LYS A 295 -3.08 -23.03 -33.94
C LYS A 295 -2.47 -22.56 -35.26
N VAL A 296 -2.91 -21.41 -35.79
CA VAL A 296 -2.42 -20.85 -37.05
C VAL A 296 -0.99 -20.30 -36.91
N LEU A 297 -0.71 -19.57 -35.83
CA LEU A 297 0.56 -18.86 -35.62
C LEU A 297 1.66 -19.77 -35.07
N PHE A 298 1.32 -20.67 -34.15
CA PHE A 298 2.29 -21.45 -33.36
C PHE A 298 2.01 -22.95 -33.36
N SER A 299 1.12 -23.47 -34.20
CA SER A 299 0.80 -24.91 -34.29
C SER A 299 0.37 -25.56 -32.95
N ASN A 300 -0.10 -24.77 -31.98
CA ASN A 300 -0.36 -25.17 -30.57
C ASN A 300 0.87 -25.70 -29.81
N GLU A 301 2.07 -25.31 -30.19
CA GLU A 301 3.28 -25.62 -29.43
C GLU A 301 3.30 -24.81 -28.12
N ASP A 302 3.65 -25.47 -27.01
CA ASP A 302 3.93 -24.82 -25.73
C ASP A 302 5.43 -24.49 -25.68
N ILE A 303 5.76 -23.21 -25.56
CA ILE A 303 7.16 -22.76 -25.51
C ILE A 303 7.64 -22.78 -24.06
N ASP A 304 8.52 -23.73 -23.72
CA ASP A 304 9.12 -23.86 -22.39
C ASP A 304 10.33 -22.92 -22.23
N PRO A 305 10.38 -22.08 -21.18
CA PRO A 305 11.56 -21.28 -20.86
C PRO A 305 12.83 -22.12 -20.74
N ALA A 306 12.76 -23.31 -20.14
CA ALA A 306 13.94 -24.14 -19.92
C ALA A 306 14.59 -24.60 -21.24
N SER A 307 13.78 -24.90 -22.27
CA SER A 307 14.31 -25.28 -23.58
C SER A 307 15.04 -24.12 -24.26
N VAL A 308 14.51 -22.89 -24.18
CA VAL A 308 15.14 -21.70 -24.78
C VAL A 308 16.44 -21.33 -24.05
N TRP A 309 16.50 -21.51 -22.73
CA TRP A 309 17.73 -21.35 -21.93
C TRP A 309 18.77 -22.45 -22.17
N SER A 310 18.34 -23.68 -22.46
CA SER A 310 19.27 -24.78 -22.78
C SER A 310 19.90 -24.62 -24.17
N MET A 311 19.15 -24.08 -25.15
CA MET A 311 19.65 -23.70 -26.48
C MET A 311 20.68 -22.58 -26.43
N THR A 312 20.79 -21.87 -25.30
CA THR A 312 21.82 -20.86 -25.06
C THR A 312 23.20 -21.46 -24.77
N ILE A 313 23.27 -22.76 -24.43
CA ILE A 313 24.48 -23.46 -24.00
C ILE A 313 25.00 -24.44 -25.07
N VAL A 314 24.11 -25.02 -25.87
CA VAL A 314 24.46 -25.95 -26.95
C VAL A 314 23.71 -25.54 -28.24
N PRO A 315 24.39 -25.41 -29.40
CA PRO A 315 23.70 -25.19 -30.66
C PRO A 315 22.89 -26.45 -30.99
N ALA A 316 21.58 -26.39 -30.79
CA ALA A 316 20.68 -27.47 -31.18
C ALA A 316 20.43 -27.44 -32.69
N ASP A 317 20.49 -28.62 -33.28
CA ASP A 317 20.15 -28.87 -34.68
C ASP A 317 18.64 -28.66 -34.91
N LYS A 318 18.29 -28.30 -36.14
CA LYS A 318 16.96 -27.85 -36.60
C LYS A 318 15.78 -28.51 -35.88
N THR A 319 15.01 -27.72 -35.12
CA THR A 319 13.65 -28.06 -34.68
C THR A 319 12.65 -27.12 -35.34
N ASP A 320 11.43 -27.61 -35.57
CA ASP A 320 10.35 -26.93 -36.33
C ASP A 320 9.76 -25.66 -35.67
N GLY A 321 10.39 -25.16 -34.60
CA GLY A 321 9.96 -24.05 -33.76
C GLY A 321 10.52 -22.68 -34.17
N LEU A 322 10.34 -21.68 -33.29
CA LEU A 322 10.79 -20.30 -33.51
C LEU A 322 12.33 -20.19 -33.58
N PRO A 323 12.89 -19.26 -34.38
CA PRO A 323 14.32 -19.14 -34.67
C PRO A 323 15.12 -18.49 -33.51
N TRP A 324 15.11 -19.10 -32.32
CA TRP A 324 15.83 -18.60 -31.15
C TRP A 324 17.36 -18.63 -31.34
N GLN A 325 18.04 -17.57 -30.92
CA GLN A 325 19.50 -17.47 -30.98
C GLN A 325 20.11 -17.41 -29.57
N PRO A 326 21.24 -18.11 -29.31
CA PRO A 326 21.95 -18.03 -28.04
C PRO A 326 22.47 -16.61 -27.77
N ARG A 327 22.24 -16.13 -26.55
CA ARG A 327 22.69 -14.83 -26.07
C ARG A 327 24.22 -14.80 -25.97
N SER A 328 24.87 -13.96 -26.77
CA SER A 328 26.28 -13.58 -26.60
C SER A 328 26.42 -12.65 -25.38
N GLN A 329 26.58 -13.20 -24.17
CA GLN A 329 27.01 -12.41 -23.00
C GLN A 329 28.31 -12.96 -22.43
N SER A 330 29.36 -12.14 -22.51
CA SER A 330 30.60 -12.33 -21.76
C SER A 330 30.35 -11.95 -20.30
N PHE A 331 30.85 -12.76 -19.36
CA PHE A 331 30.69 -12.57 -17.90
C PHE A 331 31.03 -11.14 -17.41
N ALA A 332 31.89 -10.42 -18.14
CA ALA A 332 32.27 -9.04 -17.86
C ALA A 332 31.13 -8.01 -18.07
N SER A 333 30.22 -8.22 -19.03
CA SER A 333 29.12 -7.29 -19.29
C SER A 333 28.00 -7.37 -18.24
N SER A 334 27.78 -8.55 -17.64
CA SER A 334 26.80 -8.73 -16.55
C SER A 334 27.23 -8.03 -15.25
N ALA A 335 28.53 -8.04 -14.92
CA ALA A 335 29.07 -7.34 -13.74
C ALA A 335 29.01 -5.80 -13.88
N LEU A 336 29.26 -5.28 -15.09
CA LEU A 336 29.11 -3.85 -15.41
C LEU A 336 27.64 -3.41 -15.42
N SER A 337 26.73 -4.26 -15.89
CA SER A 337 25.28 -3.95 -15.93
C SER A 337 24.65 -3.95 -14.53
N GLY A 338 25.00 -4.92 -13.67
CA GLY A 338 24.54 -4.96 -12.29
C GLY A 338 25.02 -3.77 -11.45
N THR A 339 26.25 -3.30 -11.67
CA THR A 339 26.75 -2.08 -11.01
C THR A 339 26.04 -0.82 -11.51
N ARG A 340 25.73 -0.71 -12.81
CA ARG A 340 24.97 0.41 -13.37
C ARG A 340 23.54 0.49 -12.83
N GLU A 341 22.84 -0.64 -12.71
CA GLU A 341 21.48 -0.66 -12.12
C GLU A 341 21.47 -0.32 -10.63
N ILE A 342 22.44 -0.83 -9.86
CA ILE A 342 22.56 -0.52 -8.42
C ILE A 342 22.92 0.96 -8.24
N VAL A 343 23.82 1.50 -9.07
CA VAL A 343 24.20 2.93 -9.06
C VAL A 343 23.02 3.82 -9.47
N GLY A 344 22.20 3.39 -10.43
CA GLY A 344 20.96 4.06 -10.82
C GLY A 344 19.88 4.08 -9.72
N ASN A 345 20.01 3.24 -8.70
CA ASN A 345 19.12 3.18 -7.53
C ASN A 345 19.72 3.82 -6.26
N LEU A 346 20.94 4.37 -6.33
CA LEU A 346 21.53 5.16 -5.24
C LEU A 346 20.87 6.55 -5.17
N PRO A 347 20.61 7.08 -3.96
CA PRO A 347 20.12 8.44 -3.83
C PRO A 347 21.21 9.37 -4.38
N PHE A 348 20.81 10.46 -5.02
CA PHE A 348 21.64 11.44 -5.75
C PHE A 348 22.07 11.09 -7.19
N VAL A 349 22.38 9.83 -7.55
CA VAL A 349 22.87 9.52 -8.92
C VAL A 349 21.74 9.32 -9.93
N SER A 350 20.59 8.81 -9.47
CA SER A 350 19.40 8.59 -10.31
C SER A 350 18.84 9.86 -10.96
N SER A 351 18.95 11.00 -10.27
CA SER A 351 18.56 12.33 -10.75
C SER A 351 19.45 12.88 -11.88
N PHE A 352 20.67 12.35 -12.04
CA PHE A 352 21.56 12.70 -13.16
C PHE A 352 21.57 11.64 -14.27
N SER A 353 21.10 10.42 -14.00
CA SER A 353 21.12 9.29 -14.96
C SER A 353 19.80 9.08 -15.71
N GLN A 354 18.70 9.72 -15.30
CA GLN A 354 17.49 9.76 -16.14
C GLN A 354 17.69 10.80 -17.24
N SER A 355 18.15 10.37 -18.41
CA SER A 355 18.12 11.19 -19.60
C SER A 355 16.66 11.48 -19.96
N ASN A 356 16.20 12.70 -19.68
CA ASN A 356 15.05 13.30 -20.35
C ASN A 356 15.42 13.45 -21.84
N VAL A 357 15.26 12.37 -22.61
CA VAL A 357 15.20 12.49 -24.06
C VAL A 357 13.78 12.93 -24.38
N VAL A 358 13.58 14.25 -24.40
CA VAL A 358 12.45 14.83 -25.13
C VAL A 358 12.69 14.53 -26.60
N PRO A 359 11.86 13.73 -27.28
CA PRO A 359 12.00 13.53 -28.72
C PRO A 359 11.73 14.87 -29.39
N ARG A 360 12.74 15.42 -30.05
CA ARG A 360 12.59 16.56 -30.96
C ARG A 360 12.04 15.99 -32.27
N PRO A 361 10.80 16.26 -32.69
CA PRO A 361 10.31 15.71 -33.94
C PRO A 361 11.12 16.27 -35.12
N ALA A 362 11.52 15.36 -36.01
CA ALA A 362 12.23 15.65 -37.24
C ALA A 362 11.41 16.59 -38.13
N GLN A 363 12.12 17.53 -38.75
CA GLN A 363 11.57 18.55 -39.64
C GLN A 363 10.84 17.91 -40.82
N THR A 364 9.54 18.20 -40.94
CA THR A 364 8.78 18.03 -42.18
C THR A 364 8.32 19.39 -42.68
N VAL A 365 8.26 19.47 -44.01
CA VAL A 365 8.29 20.64 -44.89
C VAL A 365 7.24 21.71 -44.55
N ALA A 366 7.69 22.98 -44.57
CA ALA A 366 6.88 24.17 -44.33
C ALA A 366 5.72 24.31 -45.34
N SER A 367 4.50 24.45 -44.83
CA SER A 367 3.40 25.11 -45.54
C SER A 367 2.96 26.34 -44.73
N ARG A 368 2.91 27.49 -45.41
CA ARG A 368 2.50 28.79 -44.85
C ARG A 368 1.01 28.75 -44.50
N SER A 369 0.67 29.01 -43.24
CA SER A 369 -0.60 29.63 -42.88
C SER A 369 -0.48 30.42 -41.57
N THR A 370 -1.37 31.39 -41.44
CA THR A 370 -1.36 32.64 -40.68
C THR A 370 -1.33 32.51 -39.16
N ARG A 371 -0.59 33.43 -38.52
CA ARG A 371 -0.53 33.65 -37.06
C ARG A 371 -1.88 34.09 -36.49
N SER A 372 -2.38 33.38 -35.49
CA SER A 372 -3.35 33.90 -34.51
C SER A 372 -2.70 33.94 -33.12
N SER A 373 -2.74 35.11 -32.50
CA SER A 373 -2.15 35.44 -31.21
C SER A 373 -3.11 35.11 -30.06
N LEU A 374 -2.73 34.20 -29.17
CA LEU A 374 -3.18 34.17 -27.78
C LEU A 374 -2.02 33.70 -26.88
N PRO A 375 -1.76 34.37 -25.73
CA PRO A 375 -0.69 34.00 -24.81
C PRO A 375 -1.11 32.86 -23.88
N THR A 376 -0.17 31.94 -23.65
CA THR A 376 -0.20 30.86 -22.66
C THR A 376 -0.42 31.40 -21.24
N PRO A 377 -1.21 30.74 -20.37
CA PRO A 377 -1.36 31.18 -18.99
C PRO A 377 -0.07 30.93 -18.22
N LEU A 378 0.50 32.02 -17.71
CA LEU A 378 1.51 32.03 -16.66
C LEU A 378 0.92 31.39 -15.40
N THR A 379 1.74 30.58 -14.74
CA THR A 379 1.61 30.18 -13.34
C THR A 379 1.13 31.36 -12.48
N ALA A 380 -0.12 31.32 -12.04
CA ALA A 380 -0.71 32.33 -11.19
C ALA A 380 -0.23 32.16 -9.74
N ASN A 381 0.18 33.28 -9.15
CA ASN A 381 0.57 33.44 -7.76
C ASN A 381 -0.57 33.02 -6.80
N MET A 382 -0.45 31.90 -6.11
CA MET A 382 -1.18 31.65 -4.85
C MET A 382 -0.47 32.37 -3.70
N HIS A 383 -0.60 33.69 -3.67
CA HIS A 383 -0.41 34.52 -2.47
C HIS A 383 -1.31 35.74 -2.59
N ARG A 384 -2.63 35.56 -2.40
CA ARG A 384 -3.53 36.68 -2.11
C ARG A 384 -4.16 36.51 -0.73
N THR A 385 -3.51 37.21 0.21
CA THR A 385 -4.09 37.99 1.32
C THR A 385 -4.49 37.36 2.65
N TYR A 386 -4.63 36.05 2.84
CA TYR A 386 -4.83 35.49 4.21
C TYR A 386 -3.93 34.29 4.49
N SER A 387 -2.87 34.54 5.25
CA SER A 387 -2.16 33.51 6.00
C SER A 387 -2.47 33.78 7.46
N MET A 388 -3.07 32.82 8.16
CA MET A 388 -3.41 32.86 9.60
C MET A 388 -2.19 33.02 10.54
N ARG A 389 -1.02 33.27 9.97
CA ARG A 389 0.26 33.36 10.66
C ARG A 389 1.08 34.45 9.97
N SER A 390 0.78 35.70 10.27
CA SER A 390 1.74 36.78 10.03
C SER A 390 3.08 36.41 10.71
N SER A 391 4.09 36.11 9.89
CA SER A 391 5.49 35.85 10.24
C SER A 391 5.80 35.45 11.70
N ARG A 392 5.84 34.15 11.99
CA ARG A 392 6.69 33.54 13.05
C ARG A 392 6.64 34.16 14.47
N ALA A 393 5.51 34.70 14.92
CA ALA A 393 5.34 35.02 16.34
C ALA A 393 4.96 33.72 17.10
N PRO A 394 5.63 33.37 18.22
CA PRO A 394 5.27 32.21 19.02
C PRO A 394 3.91 32.42 19.69
N THR A 395 3.01 31.44 19.58
CA THR A 395 1.69 31.42 20.24
C THR A 395 1.85 31.54 21.75
N ALA A 396 0.87 32.09 22.48
CA ALA A 396 0.91 32.16 23.96
C ALA A 396 1.19 30.79 24.61
N SER A 397 0.64 29.70 24.06
CA SER A 397 0.95 28.33 24.50
C SER A 397 2.40 27.90 24.21
N GLN A 398 2.98 28.34 23.09
CA GLN A 398 4.36 28.05 22.70
C GLN A 398 5.39 28.86 23.52
N ILE A 399 4.99 30.03 24.03
CA ILE A 399 5.78 30.82 24.98
C ILE A 399 5.81 30.12 26.35
N GLN A 400 4.69 29.54 26.79
CA GLN A 400 4.62 28.78 28.04
C GLN A 400 5.37 27.44 27.95
N ASN A 401 5.28 26.75 26.81
CA ASN A 401 5.95 25.48 26.56
C ASN A 401 6.66 25.50 25.19
N PRO A 402 8.00 25.58 25.14
CA PRO A 402 8.71 25.67 23.88
C PRO A 402 8.46 24.44 23.00
N PRO A 403 8.34 24.61 21.66
CA PRO A 403 8.06 23.50 20.77
C PRO A 403 9.19 22.45 20.81
N PRO A 404 8.87 21.15 20.78
CA PRO A 404 9.88 20.11 20.72
C PRO A 404 10.63 20.16 19.38
N PRO A 405 11.81 19.52 19.28
CA PRO A 405 12.48 19.36 17.99
C PRO A 405 11.56 18.60 17.02
N SER A 406 11.66 18.94 15.74
CA SER A 406 10.90 18.33 14.64
C SER A 406 10.98 16.80 14.69
N SER A 407 9.89 16.12 14.35
CA SER A 407 9.79 14.67 14.45
C SER A 407 10.98 13.96 13.76
N SER A 408 11.46 12.91 14.42
CA SER A 408 12.55 12.02 13.98
C SER A 408 12.28 11.32 12.64
N THR A 409 11.07 11.41 12.11
CA THR A 409 10.66 10.93 10.78
C THR A 409 10.67 12.01 9.70
N LYS A 410 10.74 13.30 10.08
CA LYS A 410 10.90 14.43 9.15
C LYS A 410 12.37 14.66 8.77
N SER A 411 13.31 14.40 9.68
CA SER A 411 14.76 14.42 9.40
C SER A 411 15.20 13.16 8.65
N GLY A 412 15.69 13.31 7.42
CA GLY A 412 16.25 12.22 6.61
C GLY A 412 15.42 11.72 5.43
N ARG A 413 14.51 12.54 4.87
CA ARG A 413 13.82 12.22 3.60
C ARG A 413 14.75 12.37 2.39
N PHE A 414 15.71 11.45 2.28
CA PHE A 414 16.28 11.06 0.99
C PHE A 414 15.56 9.77 0.57
N PHE A 415 14.71 9.86 -0.46
CA PHE A 415 13.84 8.83 -1.09
C PHE A 415 12.33 8.89 -0.81
N GLY A 416 11.57 9.12 -1.89
CA GLY A 416 10.27 8.51 -2.20
C GLY A 416 9.06 8.85 -1.31
N LYS A 417 8.19 9.76 -1.78
CA LYS A 417 6.82 9.93 -1.28
C LYS A 417 5.96 8.72 -1.70
N ALA A 418 6.00 7.61 -0.97
CA ALA A 418 4.99 6.56 -1.06
C ALA A 418 4.88 5.80 0.28
N ASN A 419 3.73 5.91 0.94
CA ASN A 419 3.43 5.29 2.22
C ASN A 419 2.92 3.86 2.01
N ILE A 420 3.82 2.87 2.05
CA ILE A 420 3.46 1.44 2.04
C ILE A 420 3.49 0.90 3.48
N GLY A 421 2.33 0.41 3.95
CA GLY A 421 2.25 -0.67 4.95
C GLY A 421 1.97 -0.28 6.41
N HIS A 422 0.72 0.07 6.72
CA HIS A 422 0.22 0.08 8.11
C HIS A 422 -0.01 -1.35 8.65
N THR A 423 -0.39 -2.30 7.78
CA THR A 423 -0.76 -3.68 8.12
C THR A 423 0.42 -4.68 8.10
N PHE A 424 1.39 -4.53 7.20
CA PHE A 424 2.53 -5.47 7.09
C PHE A 424 3.59 -5.29 8.20
N ARG A 425 3.61 -4.15 8.88
CA ARG A 425 4.67 -3.85 9.85
C ARG A 425 4.45 -4.39 11.25
N HIS A 426 3.23 -4.77 11.63
CA HIS A 426 2.96 -5.22 13.00
C HIS A 426 3.48 -6.65 13.24
N LYS A 427 3.41 -7.54 12.24
CA LYS A 427 3.71 -8.98 12.36
C LYS A 427 5.20 -9.34 12.49
N SER A 428 6.12 -8.41 12.23
CA SER A 428 7.59 -8.59 12.33
C SER A 428 8.22 -7.90 13.55
N ALA A 429 7.42 -7.41 14.51
CA ALA A 429 7.91 -6.72 15.69
C ALA A 429 8.09 -7.70 16.87
N GLY A 430 9.29 -7.81 17.45
CA GLY A 430 9.54 -8.62 18.65
C GLY A 430 10.10 -10.03 18.40
N ALA A 431 10.31 -10.43 17.13
CA ALA A 431 10.93 -11.73 16.80
C ALA A 431 12.42 -11.78 17.19
N PHE A 432 13.10 -10.63 17.21
CA PHE A 432 14.51 -10.50 17.59
C PHE A 432 14.65 -9.41 18.66
N GLY A 433 14.78 -9.83 19.90
CA GLY A 433 14.93 -8.96 21.07
C GLY A 433 14.74 -9.77 22.35
N PRO A 434 15.33 -9.34 23.47
CA PRO A 434 15.22 -10.08 24.72
C PRO A 434 13.77 -10.09 25.24
N ASP A 435 13.36 -11.19 25.88
CA ASP A 435 11.96 -11.56 26.08
C ASP A 435 11.11 -10.50 26.79
N LEU A 436 11.68 -9.79 27.77
CA LEU A 436 10.98 -8.73 28.50
C LEU A 436 10.61 -7.53 27.61
N ALA A 437 11.51 -7.14 26.70
CA ALA A 437 11.35 -5.94 25.87
C ALA A 437 10.45 -6.15 24.64
N LYS A 438 10.00 -7.39 24.38
CA LYS A 438 9.23 -7.74 23.16
C LYS A 438 7.91 -6.98 23.07
N LYS A 439 7.13 -6.96 24.16
CA LYS A 439 5.81 -6.29 24.21
C LYS A 439 5.95 -4.78 24.00
N LEU A 440 6.90 -4.16 24.68
CA LEU A 440 7.12 -2.71 24.56
C LEU A 440 7.72 -2.33 23.20
N SER A 441 8.55 -3.21 22.61
CA SER A 441 9.07 -3.02 21.24
C SER A 441 7.95 -3.06 20.19
N GLN A 442 6.96 -3.93 20.38
CA GLN A 442 5.77 -3.98 19.55
C GLN A 442 4.96 -2.68 19.66
N LEU A 443 4.68 -2.22 20.88
CA LEU A 443 4.00 -0.94 21.12
C LEU A 443 4.72 0.23 20.45
N VAL A 444 6.03 0.39 20.68
CA VAL A 444 6.83 1.48 20.07
C VAL A 444 6.75 1.46 18.54
N LYS A 445 6.66 0.27 17.93
CA LYS A 445 6.51 0.13 16.48
C LYS A 445 5.11 0.51 16.01
N MET A 446 4.06 0.10 16.73
CA MET A 446 2.69 0.53 16.45
C MET A 446 2.55 2.04 16.53
N GLU A 447 3.08 2.64 17.60
CA GLU A 447 3.07 4.09 17.80
C GLU A 447 3.80 4.85 16.68
N LYS A 448 4.90 4.28 16.17
CA LYS A 448 5.58 4.83 14.99
C LYS A 448 4.70 4.80 13.74
N ASN A 449 3.85 3.78 13.58
CA ASN A 449 2.94 3.69 12.43
C ASN A 449 1.77 4.66 12.56
N VAL A 450 1.21 4.82 13.76
CA VAL A 450 0.16 5.81 14.05
C VAL A 450 0.68 7.21 13.72
N MET A 451 1.86 7.57 14.21
CA MET A 451 2.49 8.86 13.92
C MET A 451 2.69 9.10 12.41
N ARG A 452 3.13 8.10 11.64
CA ARG A 452 3.25 8.23 10.17
C ARG A 452 1.91 8.43 9.46
N SER A 453 0.85 7.84 10.02
CA SER A 453 -0.49 8.00 9.47
C SER A 453 -1.00 9.41 9.75
N MET A 454 -0.73 9.95 10.95
CA MET A 454 -0.99 11.36 11.28
C MET A 454 -0.21 12.33 10.37
N GLU A 455 1.07 12.07 10.06
CA GLU A 455 1.86 12.84 9.07
C GLU A 455 1.31 12.79 7.64
N LEU A 456 0.59 11.72 7.29
CA LEU A 456 -0.09 11.65 6.01
C LEU A 456 -1.36 12.50 6.04
N VAL A 457 -2.19 12.31 7.06
CA VAL A 457 -3.44 13.07 7.22
C VAL A 457 -3.17 14.57 7.22
N SER A 458 -2.13 15.06 7.89
CA SER A 458 -1.79 16.49 7.89
C SER A 458 -1.50 17.02 6.48
N ARG A 459 -0.70 16.29 5.68
CA ARG A 459 -0.36 16.67 4.31
C ARG A 459 -1.56 16.62 3.37
N GLU A 460 -2.31 15.52 3.40
CA GLU A 460 -3.50 15.36 2.57
C GLU A 460 -4.53 16.44 2.91
N ARG A 461 -4.70 16.81 4.19
CA ARG A 461 -5.61 17.88 4.60
C ARG A 461 -5.19 19.25 4.06
N MET A 462 -3.89 19.54 4.00
CA MET A 462 -3.38 20.77 3.36
C MET A 462 -3.63 20.78 1.85
N GLU A 463 -3.50 19.63 1.17
CA GLU A 463 -3.80 19.51 -0.26
C GLU A 463 -5.31 19.65 -0.53
N VAL A 464 -6.16 19.05 0.30
CA VAL A 464 -7.62 19.21 0.25
C VAL A 464 -8.02 20.68 0.42
N ALA A 465 -7.41 21.40 1.34
CA ALA A 465 -7.65 22.83 1.53
C ALA A 465 -7.36 23.65 0.26
N GLN A 466 -6.26 23.35 -0.43
CA GLN A 466 -5.90 24.02 -1.69
C GLN A 466 -6.89 23.71 -2.80
N GLN A 467 -7.26 22.43 -2.95
CA GLN A 467 -8.21 22.02 -3.99
C GLN A 467 -9.61 22.60 -3.76
N LEU A 468 -10.04 22.73 -2.50
CA LEU A 468 -11.32 23.37 -2.15
C LEU A 468 -11.37 24.84 -2.60
N SER A 469 -10.31 25.60 -2.33
CA SER A 469 -10.21 27.01 -2.72
C SER A 469 -10.16 27.17 -4.25
N ILE A 470 -9.39 26.33 -4.95
CA ILE A 470 -9.29 26.34 -6.43
C ILE A 470 -10.65 26.03 -7.09
N TRP A 471 -11.37 25.03 -6.56
CA TRP A 471 -12.70 24.69 -7.09
C TRP A 471 -13.70 25.84 -6.89
N GLY A 472 -13.67 26.47 -5.71
CA GLY A 472 -14.56 27.57 -5.39
C GLY A 472 -14.32 28.84 -6.20
N GLU A 473 -13.10 29.08 -6.69
CA GLU A 473 -12.77 30.22 -7.55
C GLU A 473 -13.64 30.27 -8.83
N ALA A 474 -14.06 29.12 -9.34
CA ALA A 474 -14.89 29.02 -10.55
C ALA A 474 -16.41 29.13 -10.29
N CYS A 475 -16.83 29.31 -9.03
CA CYS A 475 -18.23 29.35 -8.61
C CYS A 475 -18.75 30.81 -8.44
N ASP A 476 -19.97 30.96 -7.93
CA ASP A 476 -20.55 32.27 -7.58
C ASP A 476 -19.74 32.99 -6.49
N ASP A 477 -19.87 34.32 -6.41
CA ASP A 477 -19.05 35.21 -5.56
C ASP A 477 -19.07 34.84 -4.06
N ASP A 478 -20.22 34.41 -3.55
CA ASP A 478 -20.43 33.96 -2.16
C ASP A 478 -19.72 32.63 -1.89
N VAL A 479 -19.88 31.65 -2.79
CA VAL A 479 -19.22 30.35 -2.72
C VAL A 479 -17.70 30.51 -2.84
N SER A 480 -17.24 31.37 -3.74
CA SER A 480 -15.82 31.66 -3.96
C SER A 480 -15.14 32.22 -2.71
N ASP A 481 -15.74 33.22 -2.06
CA ASP A 481 -15.18 33.81 -0.84
C ASP A 481 -15.19 32.83 0.35
N VAL A 482 -16.31 32.14 0.59
CA VAL A 482 -16.44 31.23 1.72
C VAL A 482 -15.52 30.03 1.58
N THR A 483 -15.41 29.44 0.39
CA THR A 483 -14.52 28.29 0.15
C THR A 483 -13.03 28.67 0.24
N ASP A 484 -12.65 29.89 -0.14
CA ASP A 484 -11.31 30.42 0.10
C ASP A 484 -10.97 30.48 1.60
N LYS A 485 -11.86 31.08 2.42
CA LYS A 485 -11.66 31.15 3.88
C LYS A 485 -11.73 29.78 4.56
N LEU A 486 -12.60 28.87 4.10
CA LEU A 486 -12.62 27.48 4.55
C LEU A 486 -11.31 26.75 4.22
N GLY A 487 -10.74 27.00 3.04
CA GLY A 487 -9.41 26.53 2.66
C GLY A 487 -8.34 26.97 3.68
N VAL A 488 -8.33 28.25 4.05
CA VAL A 488 -7.40 28.78 5.07
C VAL A 488 -7.55 28.05 6.42
N LEU A 489 -8.78 27.84 6.89
CA LEU A 489 -9.04 27.14 8.15
C LEU A 489 -8.62 25.66 8.09
N ILE A 490 -8.97 24.93 7.02
CA ILE A 490 -8.62 23.52 6.86
C ILE A 490 -7.10 23.33 6.74
N TYR A 491 -6.42 24.27 6.07
CA TYR A 491 -4.96 24.29 5.98
C TYR A 491 -4.32 24.43 7.37
N GLU A 492 -4.82 25.36 8.19
CA GLU A 492 -4.35 25.56 9.57
C GLU A 492 -4.59 24.33 10.44
N ILE A 493 -5.67 23.58 10.23
CA ILE A 493 -5.88 22.29 10.90
C ILE A 493 -4.73 21.32 10.55
N GLY A 494 -4.32 21.25 9.29
CA GLY A 494 -3.19 20.43 8.85
C GLY A 494 -1.88 20.84 9.55
N GLU A 495 -1.61 22.14 9.69
CA GLU A 495 -0.43 22.67 10.41
C GLU A 495 -0.46 22.31 11.91
N LEU A 496 -1.63 22.41 12.55
CA LEU A 496 -1.80 22.02 13.95
C LEU A 496 -1.64 20.50 14.17
N GLU A 497 -2.07 19.69 13.21
CA GLU A 497 -1.82 18.24 13.21
C GLU A 497 -0.32 17.94 13.09
N ASP A 498 0.40 18.67 12.22
CA ASP A 498 1.85 18.49 12.05
C ASP A 498 2.65 18.89 13.32
N GLN A 499 2.22 19.94 14.02
CA GLN A 499 2.77 20.34 15.32
C GLN A 499 2.45 19.31 16.43
N TYR A 500 1.25 18.70 16.40
CA TYR A 500 0.90 17.62 17.33
C TYR A 500 1.76 16.37 17.09
N VAL A 501 2.03 16.02 15.83
CA VAL A 501 2.93 14.91 15.46
C VAL A 501 4.31 15.06 16.08
N ASP A 502 4.88 16.27 16.09
CA ASP A 502 6.20 16.52 16.69
C ASP A 502 6.19 16.23 18.21
N ARG A 503 5.10 16.58 18.90
CA ARG A 503 4.90 16.25 20.32
C ARG A 503 4.64 14.75 20.52
N TYR A 504 3.90 14.13 19.62
CA TYR A 504 3.64 12.68 19.64
C TYR A 504 4.93 11.86 19.53
N ASP A 505 5.91 12.36 18.77
CA ASP A 505 7.22 11.73 18.67
C ASP A 505 7.99 11.73 20.00
N GLN A 506 7.94 12.82 20.76
CA GLN A 506 8.60 12.88 22.08
C GLN A 506 8.00 11.88 23.08
N TYR A 507 6.68 11.72 23.05
CA TYR A 507 6.00 10.65 23.77
C TYR A 507 6.57 9.28 23.37
N ARG A 508 6.63 8.98 22.07
CA ARG A 508 7.14 7.71 21.55
C ARG A 508 8.62 7.46 21.94
N VAL A 509 9.46 8.49 21.87
CA VAL A 509 10.89 8.40 22.25
C VAL A 509 11.02 8.11 23.74
N THR A 510 10.16 8.69 24.58
CA THR A 510 10.12 8.40 26.02
C THR A 510 9.76 6.94 26.30
N ILE A 511 8.75 6.39 25.61
CA ILE A 511 8.40 4.96 25.70
C ILE A 511 9.54 4.06 25.17
N LYS A 512 10.21 4.46 24.09
CA LYS A 512 11.40 3.77 23.57
C LYS A 512 12.55 3.73 24.59
N SER A 513 12.70 4.79 25.39
CA SER A 513 13.69 4.81 26.49
C SER A 513 13.41 3.74 27.54
N ILE A 514 12.14 3.53 27.91
CA ILE A 514 11.73 2.46 28.85
C ILE A 514 12.14 1.10 28.29
N ARG A 515 11.85 0.85 27.00
CA ARG A 515 12.21 -0.41 26.31
C ARG A 515 13.71 -0.67 26.31
N ASN A 516 14.52 0.37 26.11
CA ASN A 516 15.98 0.24 26.14
C ASN A 516 16.48 -0.17 27.53
N ILE A 517 15.88 0.38 28.59
CA ILE A 517 16.22 0.03 29.97
C ILE A 517 15.79 -1.41 30.28
N GLU A 518 14.57 -1.82 29.87
CA GLU A 518 14.13 -3.21 29.99
C GLU A 518 15.10 -4.18 29.31
N ALA A 519 15.55 -3.86 28.10
CA ALA A 519 16.53 -4.67 27.38
C ALA A 519 17.89 -4.73 28.10
N SER A 520 18.32 -3.66 28.76
CA SER A 520 19.60 -3.62 29.49
C SER A 520 19.61 -4.43 30.80
N VAL A 521 18.44 -4.72 31.38
CA VAL A 521 18.33 -5.55 32.61
C VAL A 521 18.40 -7.05 32.30
N GLN A 522 18.07 -7.45 31.07
CA GLN A 522 18.00 -8.87 30.67
C GLN A 522 19.29 -9.67 30.90
N PRO A 523 20.49 -9.16 30.57
CA PRO A 523 21.75 -9.86 30.87
C PRO A 523 21.94 -10.21 32.35
N SER A 524 21.44 -9.38 33.28
CA SER A 524 21.55 -9.66 34.72
C SER A 524 20.67 -10.85 35.14
N ARG A 525 19.48 -11.00 34.53
CA ARG A 525 18.59 -12.14 34.75
C ARG A 525 19.16 -13.42 34.14
N ASP A 526 19.66 -13.33 32.92
CA ASP A 526 20.26 -14.47 32.21
C ASP A 526 21.49 -15.00 32.97
N ARG A 527 22.31 -14.09 33.53
CA ARG A 527 23.46 -14.44 34.37
C ARG A 527 23.03 -15.18 35.64
N LYS A 528 22.00 -14.68 36.34
CA LYS A 528 21.45 -15.34 37.54
C LYS A 528 20.93 -16.75 37.20
N GLN A 529 20.16 -16.88 36.11
CA GLN A 529 19.61 -18.17 35.69
C GLN A 529 20.73 -19.16 35.32
N LYS A 530 21.73 -18.72 34.54
CA LYS A 530 22.86 -19.55 34.13
C LYS A 530 23.67 -20.10 35.30
N ILE A 531 23.93 -19.28 36.33
CA ILE A 531 24.64 -19.73 37.54
C ILE A 531 23.77 -20.74 38.31
N THR A 532 22.47 -20.49 38.41
CA THR A 532 21.50 -21.40 39.06
C THR A 532 21.47 -22.77 38.37
N ASP A 533 21.41 -22.79 37.04
CA ASP A 533 21.41 -24.02 36.24
C ASP A 533 22.73 -24.79 36.37
N GLN A 534 23.86 -24.09 36.42
CA GLN A 534 25.18 -24.69 36.66
C GLN A 534 25.27 -25.34 38.05
N ILE A 535 24.73 -24.68 39.08
CA ILE A 535 24.64 -25.24 40.43
C ILE A 535 23.76 -26.49 40.43
N ALA A 536 22.58 -26.44 39.79
CA ALA A 536 21.68 -27.59 39.70
C ALA A 536 22.34 -28.78 38.97
N GLN A 537 23.03 -28.50 37.86
CA GLN A 537 23.75 -29.52 37.09
C GLN A 537 24.90 -30.15 37.87
N LEU A 538 25.69 -29.35 38.60
CA LEU A 538 26.80 -29.83 39.42
C LEU A 538 26.29 -30.59 40.64
N LYS A 539 25.22 -30.14 41.30
CA LYS A 539 24.59 -30.86 42.42
C LYS A 539 24.06 -32.24 41.99
N TYR A 540 23.59 -32.38 40.76
CA TYR A 540 23.12 -33.65 40.21
C TYR A 540 24.27 -34.59 39.79
N LYS A 541 25.29 -34.07 39.09
CA LYS A 541 26.39 -34.89 38.53
C LYS A 541 27.52 -35.17 39.52
N GLU A 542 27.92 -34.18 40.31
CA GLU A 542 29.09 -34.23 41.19
C GLU A 542 28.81 -33.51 42.52
N PRO A 543 28.06 -34.13 43.44
CA PRO A 543 27.59 -33.48 44.68
C PRO A 543 28.73 -33.07 45.62
N ASN A 544 29.92 -33.66 45.49
CA ASN A 544 31.08 -33.37 46.35
C ASN A 544 32.09 -32.38 45.71
N SER A 545 31.71 -31.71 44.62
CA SER A 545 32.61 -30.78 43.92
C SER A 545 32.80 -29.48 44.71
N PRO A 546 34.05 -29.03 44.99
CA PRO A 546 34.31 -27.76 45.69
C PRO A 546 33.87 -26.52 44.89
N LYS A 547 33.58 -26.68 43.59
CA LYS A 547 33.07 -25.62 42.71
C LYS A 547 31.67 -25.16 43.08
N ILE A 548 30.89 -25.99 43.79
CA ILE A 548 29.53 -25.65 44.21
C ILE A 548 29.55 -24.45 45.16
N VAL A 549 30.46 -24.42 46.13
CA VAL A 549 30.58 -23.33 47.12
C VAL A 549 30.96 -22.00 46.45
N VAL A 550 31.83 -22.05 45.44
CA VAL A 550 32.23 -20.85 44.67
C VAL A 550 31.05 -20.31 43.86
N LEU A 551 30.31 -21.19 43.16
CA LEU A 551 29.14 -20.79 42.38
C LEU A 551 27.99 -20.28 43.26
N GLU A 552 27.81 -20.83 44.46
CA GLU A 552 26.82 -20.33 45.42
C GLU A 552 27.16 -18.89 45.86
N GLN A 553 28.44 -18.59 46.12
CA GLN A 553 28.87 -17.23 46.41
C GLN A 553 28.69 -16.29 45.21
N GLU A 554 28.97 -16.76 43.99
CA GLU A 554 28.71 -16.01 42.76
C GLU A 554 27.21 -15.76 42.53
N LEU A 555 26.36 -16.73 42.89
CA LEU A 555 24.90 -16.58 42.80
C LEU A 555 24.42 -15.47 43.73
N VAL A 556 24.84 -15.44 44.99
CA VAL A 556 24.45 -14.38 45.94
C VAL A 556 24.81 -12.99 45.41
N ARG A 557 25.99 -12.86 44.77
CA ARG A 557 26.40 -11.61 44.13
C ARG A 557 25.50 -11.27 42.93
N ALA A 558 25.24 -12.24 42.04
CA ALA A 558 24.37 -12.04 40.88
C ALA A 558 22.92 -11.71 41.27
N GLU A 559 22.43 -12.25 42.40
CA GLU A 559 21.12 -11.92 42.95
C GLU A 559 21.04 -10.49 43.44
N ALA A 560 22.06 -10.01 44.18
CA ALA A 560 22.12 -8.62 44.59
C ALA A 560 22.17 -7.66 43.40
N GLU A 561 22.99 -7.96 42.38
CA GLU A 561 23.07 -7.19 41.13
C GLU A 561 21.70 -7.15 40.40
N SER A 562 21.01 -8.30 40.32
CA SER A 562 19.67 -8.39 39.71
C SER A 562 18.62 -7.60 40.50
N LEU A 563 18.61 -7.66 41.84
CA LEU A 563 17.67 -6.90 42.67
C LEU A 563 17.80 -5.38 42.49
N VAL A 564 19.04 -4.87 42.42
CA VAL A 564 19.30 -3.45 42.16
C VAL A 564 18.80 -3.06 40.77
N ALA A 565 19.08 -3.87 39.74
CA ALA A 565 18.65 -3.62 38.37
C ALA A 565 17.11 -3.62 38.23
N GLU A 566 16.41 -4.56 38.88
CA GLU A 566 14.95 -4.61 38.92
C GLU A 566 14.33 -3.39 39.60
N ALA A 567 14.89 -2.97 40.75
CA ALA A 567 14.42 -1.80 41.47
C ALA A 567 14.57 -0.51 40.62
N GLN A 568 15.71 -0.37 39.95
CA GLN A 568 15.97 0.75 39.02
C GLN A 568 15.00 0.75 37.84
N LEU A 569 14.80 -0.40 37.20
CA LEU A 569 13.83 -0.54 36.10
C LEU A 569 12.42 -0.15 36.57
N SER A 570 11.99 -0.66 37.72
CA SER A 570 10.68 -0.40 38.30
C SER A 570 10.44 1.10 38.54
N ASN A 571 11.43 1.81 39.09
CA ASN A 571 11.35 3.24 39.37
C ASN A 571 11.35 4.08 38.10
N ILE A 572 12.28 3.83 37.18
CA ILE A 572 12.38 4.61 35.94
C ILE A 572 11.16 4.37 35.05
N THR A 573 10.65 3.13 34.96
CA THR A 573 9.44 2.83 34.19
C THR A 573 8.25 3.65 34.70
N ARG A 574 8.03 3.73 36.02
CA ARG A 574 6.93 4.55 36.58
C ARG A 574 7.11 6.04 36.29
N GLU A 575 8.31 6.57 36.46
CA GLU A 575 8.61 7.98 36.21
C GLU A 575 8.39 8.34 34.74
N LYS A 576 9.00 7.57 33.82
CA LYS A 576 8.92 7.82 32.37
C LYS A 576 7.54 7.56 31.81
N LEU A 577 6.83 6.54 32.28
CA LEU A 577 5.46 6.24 31.85
C LEU A 577 4.52 7.40 32.23
N LYS A 578 4.61 7.88 33.47
CA LYS A 578 3.81 9.02 33.93
C LYS A 578 4.13 10.26 33.11
N ALA A 579 5.41 10.57 32.91
CA ALA A 579 5.83 11.72 32.10
C ALA A 579 5.35 11.63 30.65
N ALA A 580 5.49 10.46 30.02
CA ALA A 580 5.13 10.22 28.62
C ALA A 580 3.63 10.48 28.37
N PHE A 581 2.75 9.85 29.15
CA PHE A 581 1.31 10.00 28.96
C PHE A 581 0.78 11.36 29.42
N THR A 582 1.38 11.98 30.44
CA THR A 582 1.04 13.36 30.80
C THR A 582 1.29 14.29 29.61
N TYR A 583 2.49 14.19 29.02
CA TYR A 583 2.85 14.99 27.85
C TYR A 583 1.95 14.73 26.63
N GLN A 584 1.66 13.46 26.33
CA GLN A 584 0.77 13.10 25.23
C GLN A 584 -0.64 13.68 25.42
N PHE A 585 -1.24 13.52 26.61
CA PHE A 585 -2.60 13.99 26.85
C PHE A 585 -2.71 15.51 26.89
N ASP A 586 -1.69 16.22 27.40
CA ASP A 586 -1.66 17.68 27.34
C ASP A 586 -1.52 18.18 25.90
N ALA A 587 -0.66 17.57 25.09
CA ALA A 587 -0.52 17.90 23.66
C ALA A 587 -1.81 17.61 22.87
N MET A 588 -2.47 16.48 23.17
CA MET A 588 -3.72 16.09 22.52
C MET A 588 -4.87 17.03 22.89
N ARG A 589 -4.95 17.45 24.15
CA ARG A 589 -5.94 18.43 24.60
C ARG A 589 -5.78 19.76 23.89
N GLU A 590 -4.56 20.30 23.82
CA GLU A 590 -4.29 21.52 23.05
C GLU A 590 -4.71 21.40 21.59
N HIS A 591 -4.36 20.28 20.95
CA HIS A 591 -4.72 20.03 19.57
C HIS A 591 -6.24 20.00 19.37
N CYS A 592 -6.96 19.20 20.15
CA CYS A 592 -8.42 19.08 20.03
C CYS A 592 -9.17 20.38 20.32
N GLU A 593 -8.75 21.17 21.31
CA GLU A 593 -9.40 22.45 21.62
C GLU A 593 -9.18 23.49 20.53
N LYS A 594 -7.97 23.57 19.95
CA LYS A 594 -7.71 24.43 18.80
C LYS A 594 -8.50 24.00 17.56
N LEU A 595 -8.65 22.69 17.33
CA LEU A 595 -9.53 22.16 16.28
C LEU A 595 -11.00 22.53 16.52
N ALA A 596 -11.46 22.49 17.77
CA ALA A 596 -12.82 22.88 18.12
C ALA A 596 -13.08 24.37 17.86
N ILE A 597 -12.10 25.24 18.15
CA ILE A 597 -12.15 26.67 17.81
C ILE A 597 -12.31 26.85 16.30
N ILE A 598 -11.44 26.21 15.50
CA ILE A 598 -11.50 26.31 14.03
C ILE A 598 -12.82 25.76 13.48
N ALA A 599 -13.32 24.64 14.01
CA ALA A 599 -14.59 24.08 13.59
C ALA A 599 -15.78 25.02 13.89
N GLY A 600 -15.72 25.74 15.00
CA GLY A 600 -16.72 26.77 15.35
C GLY A 600 -16.75 27.92 14.33
N TYR A 601 -15.59 28.52 14.05
CA TYR A 601 -15.49 29.61 13.07
C TYR A 601 -15.74 29.14 11.63
N GLY A 602 -15.33 27.91 11.28
CA GLY A 602 -15.63 27.31 9.99
C GLY A 602 -17.13 27.13 9.76
N LYS A 603 -17.90 26.80 10.81
CA LYS A 603 -19.37 26.79 10.73
C LYS A 603 -19.94 28.19 10.58
N HIS A 604 -19.39 29.19 11.29
CA HIS A 604 -19.82 30.58 11.17
C HIS A 604 -19.63 31.13 9.74
N LEU A 605 -18.53 30.76 9.06
CA LEU A 605 -18.33 31.13 7.65
C LEU A 605 -19.46 30.63 6.72
N LEU A 606 -20.08 29.49 7.03
CA LEU A 606 -21.18 28.95 6.22
C LEU A 606 -22.46 29.77 6.32
N GLU A 607 -22.63 30.60 7.37
CA GLU A 607 -23.78 31.48 7.52
C GLU A 607 -23.78 32.64 6.50
N LEU A 608 -22.64 32.87 5.81
CA LEU A 608 -22.51 33.86 4.75
C LEU A 608 -23.01 33.34 3.38
N ILE A 609 -23.27 32.03 3.25
CA ILE A 609 -23.80 31.44 2.02
C ILE A 609 -25.33 31.55 2.05
N ASP A 610 -25.91 32.13 0.99
CA ASP A 610 -27.35 32.15 0.80
C ASP A 610 -27.83 30.81 0.19
N ASP A 611 -28.56 30.02 0.97
CA ASP A 611 -29.13 28.73 0.56
C ASP A 611 -30.52 28.85 -0.08
N ASN A 612 -31.04 30.07 -0.24
CA ASN A 612 -32.35 30.29 -0.84
C ASN A 612 -32.35 29.88 -2.33
N PRO A 613 -33.36 29.09 -2.77
CA PRO A 613 -33.45 28.65 -4.15
C PRO A 613 -33.79 29.82 -5.07
N VAL A 614 -33.14 29.88 -6.24
CA VAL A 614 -33.36 30.93 -7.25
C VAL A 614 -34.32 30.42 -8.32
N THR A 615 -35.24 31.29 -8.75
CA THR A 615 -36.15 30.98 -9.86
C THR A 615 -35.37 30.88 -11.17
N PRO A 616 -35.59 29.87 -12.04
CA PRO A 616 -34.91 29.78 -13.32
C PRO A 616 -35.04 31.06 -14.16
N GLY A 617 -33.91 31.68 -14.50
CA GLY A 617 -33.85 32.93 -15.28
C GLY A 617 -33.64 34.20 -14.44
N GLU A 618 -33.74 34.11 -13.11
CA GLU A 618 -33.38 35.18 -12.18
C GLU A 618 -31.90 35.03 -11.75
N THR A 619 -31.20 36.14 -11.55
CA THR A 619 -29.81 36.15 -11.05
C THR A 619 -29.80 36.25 -9.54
N ARG A 620 -28.80 35.65 -8.88
CA ARG A 620 -28.60 35.82 -7.44
C ARG A 620 -28.33 37.28 -7.05
N GLN A 621 -28.62 37.60 -5.79
CA GLN A 621 -28.28 38.91 -5.22
C GLN A 621 -26.76 39.08 -5.16
N ALA A 622 -26.29 40.33 -5.24
CA ALA A 622 -24.87 40.63 -5.14
C ALA A 622 -24.37 40.29 -3.73
N TYR A 623 -23.26 39.55 -3.65
CA TYR A 623 -22.63 39.16 -2.39
C TYR A 623 -21.82 40.32 -1.78
N ASP A 624 -22.01 40.57 -0.47
CA ASP A 624 -21.32 41.62 0.31
C ASP A 624 -20.72 41.06 1.61
N GLY A 625 -20.46 39.75 1.67
CA GLY A 625 -19.93 39.09 2.88
C GLY A 625 -18.41 39.18 3.07
N TYR A 626 -17.67 39.83 2.16
CA TYR A 626 -16.20 39.84 2.16
C TYR A 626 -15.56 40.44 3.43
N GLU A 627 -16.17 41.47 4.01
CA GLU A 627 -15.67 42.07 5.26
C GLU A 627 -15.95 41.17 6.47
N ALA A 628 -17.11 40.53 6.49
CA ALA A 628 -17.50 39.59 7.55
C ALA A 628 -16.63 38.32 7.51
N SER A 629 -16.43 37.73 6.32
CA SER A 629 -15.59 36.53 6.14
C SER A 629 -14.14 36.77 6.57
N LYS A 630 -13.61 37.97 6.29
CA LYS A 630 -12.31 38.43 6.77
C LYS A 630 -12.27 38.54 8.30
N ALA A 631 -13.26 39.18 8.91
CA ALA A 631 -13.31 39.37 10.36
C ALA A 631 -13.32 38.01 11.09
N ILE A 632 -14.09 37.04 10.59
CA ILE A 632 -14.16 35.68 11.16
C ILE A 632 -12.78 34.99 11.17
N ILE A 633 -11.97 35.17 10.11
CA ILE A 633 -10.61 34.64 10.06
C ILE A 633 -9.70 35.32 11.09
N GLN A 634 -9.80 36.65 11.23
CA GLN A 634 -9.02 37.40 12.23
C GLN A 634 -9.38 36.98 13.65
N ASP A 635 -10.67 36.83 13.96
CA ASP A 635 -11.15 36.36 15.26
C ASP A 635 -10.68 34.93 15.56
N CYS A 636 -10.63 34.07 14.54
CA CYS A 636 -10.08 32.73 14.66
C CYS A 636 -8.57 32.75 14.95
N GLU A 637 -7.80 33.58 14.24
CA GLU A 637 -6.35 33.75 14.48
C GLU A 637 -6.07 34.24 15.91
N ASP A 638 -6.82 35.24 16.37
CA ASP A 638 -6.70 35.78 17.73
C ASP A 638 -7.08 34.74 18.79
N SER A 639 -8.14 33.97 18.54
CA SER A 639 -8.57 32.88 19.44
C SER A 639 -7.52 31.77 19.54
N LEU A 640 -6.90 31.39 18.43
CA LEU A 640 -5.81 30.40 18.40
C LEU A 640 -4.54 30.92 19.06
N THR A 641 -4.23 32.20 18.87
CA THR A 641 -3.03 32.85 19.40
C THR A 641 -3.09 32.99 20.92
N ASN A 642 -4.26 33.36 21.44
CA ASN A 642 -4.54 33.58 22.85
C ASN A 642 -4.91 32.30 23.62
N TRP A 643 -4.98 31.14 22.95
CA TRP A 643 -5.27 29.88 23.62
C TRP A 643 -4.16 29.51 24.61
N VAL A 644 -4.53 29.19 25.85
CA VAL A 644 -3.64 28.76 26.93
C VAL A 644 -4.29 27.61 27.70
N SER A 645 -3.48 26.66 28.17
CA SER A 645 -3.92 25.47 28.91
C SER A 645 -4.76 25.75 30.17
N GLN A 646 -4.66 26.95 30.75
CA GLN A 646 -5.43 27.41 31.91
C GLN A 646 -6.85 27.84 31.55
N ASN A 647 -7.05 28.32 30.32
CA ASN A 647 -8.35 28.73 29.79
C ASN A 647 -9.06 27.59 29.04
N ALA A 648 -8.55 26.36 29.20
CA ALA A 648 -9.12 25.17 28.60
C ALA A 648 -10.58 24.96 29.04
N SER A 649 -11.47 24.79 28.06
CA SER A 649 -12.90 24.57 28.32
C SER A 649 -13.16 23.24 29.05
N VAL A 650 -12.29 22.25 28.83
CA VAL A 650 -12.36 20.93 29.47
C VAL A 650 -11.30 20.83 30.58
N SER A 651 -11.74 20.97 31.83
CA SER A 651 -10.91 20.74 33.02
C SER A 651 -11.20 19.38 33.64
N SER A 652 -10.15 18.58 33.89
CA SER A 652 -10.27 17.27 34.52
C SER A 652 -10.54 17.42 36.03
N LYS A 653 -11.82 17.55 36.39
CA LYS A 653 -12.23 17.43 37.81
C LYS A 653 -11.92 16.01 38.28
N LEU A 654 -11.01 15.87 39.26
CA LEU A 654 -10.67 14.59 39.90
C LEU A 654 -11.93 13.79 40.21
N SER A 655 -12.03 12.56 39.66
CA SER A 655 -13.17 11.67 39.85
C SER A 655 -13.57 11.58 41.33
N GLN A 656 -14.84 11.83 41.64
CA GLN A 656 -15.34 11.69 43.01
C GLN A 656 -15.22 10.23 43.50
N ARG A 657 -15.39 9.27 42.59
CA ARG A 657 -15.25 7.84 42.84
C ARG A 657 -13.80 7.44 43.16
N SER A 658 -12.81 8.08 42.54
CA SER A 658 -11.40 7.85 42.88
C SER A 658 -11.05 8.45 44.24
N ARG A 659 -11.59 9.62 44.59
CA ARG A 659 -11.39 10.26 45.91
C ARG A 659 -11.92 9.39 47.05
N THR A 660 -13.14 8.85 46.91
CA THR A 660 -13.74 7.97 47.92
C THR A 660 -12.96 6.65 48.06
N LEU A 661 -12.56 6.01 46.95
CA LEU A 661 -11.69 4.81 46.98
C LEU A 661 -10.32 5.08 47.62
N SER A 662 -9.72 6.23 47.34
CA SER A 662 -8.42 6.63 47.90
C SER A 662 -8.50 6.93 49.40
N GLN A 663 -9.62 7.52 49.85
CA GLN A 663 -9.89 7.70 51.27
C GLN A 663 -10.19 6.35 51.95
N ARG A 664 -10.94 5.46 51.30
CA ARG A 664 -11.25 4.12 51.82
C ARG A 664 -10.00 3.26 51.96
N ARG A 665 -9.11 3.26 50.95
CA ARG A 665 -7.79 2.60 51.03
C ARG A 665 -6.93 3.18 52.14
N ARG A 666 -6.81 4.51 52.26
CA ARG A 666 -6.04 5.15 53.34
C ARG A 666 -6.60 4.87 54.72
N ASN A 667 -7.92 4.79 54.86
CA ASN A 667 -8.58 4.43 56.11
C ASN A 667 -8.38 2.94 56.45
N ALA A 668 -8.30 2.07 55.45
CA ALA A 668 -7.95 0.66 55.65
C ALA A 668 -6.48 0.47 56.04
N THR A 669 -5.54 1.18 55.42
CA THR A 669 -4.11 1.10 55.80
C THR A 669 -3.83 1.66 57.20
N ARG A 670 -4.61 2.65 57.65
CA ARG A 670 -4.52 3.18 59.02
C ARG A 670 -5.09 2.25 60.09
N ARG A 671 -5.91 1.25 59.73
CA ARG A 671 -6.51 0.31 60.68
C ARG A 671 -5.68 -0.95 60.96
N GLY A 672 -4.52 -1.09 60.32
CA GLY A 672 -3.46 -2.01 60.79
C GLY A 672 -3.81 -3.50 60.82
N ASP A 673 -4.84 -3.96 60.12
CA ASP A 673 -5.19 -5.38 60.10
C ASP A 673 -4.72 -6.03 58.80
N GLY A 674 -3.97 -7.13 58.93
CA GLY A 674 -3.43 -7.90 57.82
C GLY A 674 -4.56 -8.47 56.96
N VAL A 675 -4.37 -8.48 55.65
CA VAL A 675 -5.32 -9.10 54.71
C VAL A 675 -5.30 -10.61 54.96
N ASP A 676 -6.37 -11.17 55.54
CA ASP A 676 -6.53 -12.61 55.73
C ASP A 676 -6.87 -13.29 54.38
N LEU A 677 -6.05 -14.26 54.00
CA LEU A 677 -6.13 -15.04 52.75
C LEU A 677 -6.65 -16.48 52.99
N SER A 678 -7.23 -16.77 54.15
CA SER A 678 -7.71 -18.09 54.55
C SER A 678 -8.85 -18.70 53.71
N GLY A 679 -9.39 -17.98 52.72
CA GLY A 679 -10.55 -18.42 51.92
C GLY A 679 -10.26 -18.94 50.51
N GLN A 680 -8.99 -19.08 50.10
CA GLN A 680 -8.66 -19.34 48.68
C GLN A 680 -8.51 -20.82 48.29
N ASP A 681 -8.44 -21.75 49.24
CA ASP A 681 -8.32 -23.19 48.97
C ASP A 681 -9.58 -23.94 49.45
N GLN A 682 -10.51 -24.25 48.53
CA GLN A 682 -11.55 -25.26 48.76
C GLN A 682 -11.08 -26.62 48.22
N PRO A 683 -11.22 -27.75 48.96
CA PRO A 683 -10.72 -29.04 48.53
C PRO A 683 -11.62 -29.64 47.45
N LEU A 684 -10.99 -30.15 46.40
CA LEU A 684 -11.57 -31.06 45.42
C LEU A 684 -11.72 -32.45 46.07
N ASP A 685 -12.93 -32.84 46.47
CA ASP A 685 -13.23 -34.24 46.70
C ASP A 685 -14.64 -34.62 46.25
N ASN A 686 -14.69 -35.78 45.59
CA ASN A 686 -15.84 -36.57 45.14
C ASN A 686 -16.62 -36.08 43.91
N ARG A 687 -16.03 -36.31 42.73
CA ARG A 687 -16.76 -36.39 41.46
C ARG A 687 -16.54 -37.77 40.83
N GLU A 688 -17.34 -38.76 41.23
CA GLU A 688 -17.45 -40.03 40.51
C GLU A 688 -18.56 -39.96 39.45
N SER A 689 -18.11 -40.16 38.20
CA SER A 689 -18.81 -40.66 37.00
C SER A 689 -20.18 -40.10 36.58
N GLY A 690 -20.20 -39.49 35.39
CA GLY A 690 -20.77 -40.25 34.26
C GLY A 690 -22.06 -39.79 33.59
N LEU A 691 -22.54 -38.55 33.77
CA LEU A 691 -23.69 -38.06 33.01
C LEU A 691 -23.30 -36.93 32.04
N TRP A 692 -23.21 -37.29 30.77
CA TRP A 692 -23.12 -36.38 29.64
C TRP A 692 -24.51 -35.77 29.43
N ILE A 693 -24.68 -34.49 29.73
CA ILE A 693 -25.95 -33.77 29.52
C ILE A 693 -25.98 -33.29 28.06
N PRO A 694 -26.98 -33.69 27.25
CA PRO A 694 -27.09 -33.26 25.86
C PRO A 694 -27.26 -31.75 25.71
N ALA A 695 -26.74 -31.19 24.61
CA ALA A 695 -26.72 -29.74 24.33
C ALA A 695 -28.09 -29.07 24.20
N SER A 696 -29.20 -29.82 24.29
CA SER A 696 -30.57 -29.29 24.34
C SER A 696 -31.02 -28.84 25.74
N GLU A 697 -30.26 -29.12 26.81
CA GLU A 697 -30.61 -28.73 28.18
C GLU A 697 -29.73 -27.61 28.76
N HIS A 698 -28.91 -26.94 27.94
CA HIS A 698 -28.23 -25.72 28.34
C HIS A 698 -28.87 -24.47 27.71
N GLN A 699 -29.39 -23.61 28.59
CA GLN A 699 -29.61 -22.15 28.50
C GLN A 699 -31.00 -21.61 28.16
N GLY A 700 -31.55 -20.92 29.17
CA GLY A 700 -32.62 -19.94 29.08
C GLY A 700 -32.84 -19.22 30.42
N ASN A 701 -31.79 -18.70 31.07
CA ASN A 701 -31.96 -17.78 32.20
C ASN A 701 -31.72 -16.35 31.74
N GLY A 702 -32.83 -15.67 31.46
CA GLY A 702 -32.89 -14.23 31.23
C GLY A 702 -32.70 -13.43 32.52
N TYR A 703 -32.27 -12.19 32.33
CA TYR A 703 -32.36 -11.13 33.32
C TYR A 703 -33.19 -10.00 32.69
N GLU A 704 -34.48 -9.98 32.99
CA GLU A 704 -35.29 -8.76 33.19
C GLU A 704 -35.55 -8.73 34.71
N GLY A 705 -35.32 -7.65 35.45
CA GLY A 705 -35.95 -6.34 35.31
C GLY A 705 -36.94 -6.21 36.47
N ASP A 706 -36.66 -5.35 37.45
CA ASP A 706 -37.69 -4.61 38.21
C ASP A 706 -37.05 -3.51 39.08
N ASP A 707 -37.67 -2.34 38.96
CA ASP A 707 -37.35 -0.98 39.42
C ASP A 707 -37.51 -0.78 40.94
N ILE A 708 -36.86 0.28 41.49
CA ILE A 708 -37.47 1.24 42.46
C ILE A 708 -36.76 2.62 42.37
N ASP A 709 -37.51 3.57 41.82
CA ASP A 709 -37.72 5.01 42.11
C ASP A 709 -36.63 6.09 41.93
N ASP A 710 -36.93 6.92 40.91
CA ASP A 710 -36.62 8.34 40.76
C ASP A 710 -37.39 9.19 41.79
N ASP A 711 -36.72 10.19 42.39
CA ASP A 711 -37.27 11.56 42.42
C ASP A 711 -36.24 12.63 42.84
N ILE A 712 -36.45 13.85 42.32
CA ILE A 712 -35.86 15.16 42.65
C ILE A 712 -34.77 15.72 41.70
N ASN A 713 -35.30 16.37 40.65
CA ASN A 713 -35.02 17.71 40.11
C ASN A 713 -33.71 18.03 39.36
N SER A 714 -33.86 18.22 38.04
CA SER A 714 -33.17 19.29 37.31
C SER A 714 -34.16 20.05 36.43
N THR A 715 -34.50 21.28 36.82
CA THR A 715 -35.19 22.26 35.95
C THR A 715 -34.33 23.51 35.84
N ILE A 716 -33.95 23.85 34.60
CA ILE A 716 -33.57 25.17 34.01
C ILE A 716 -33.31 24.83 32.52
N ALA A 717 -33.95 25.38 31.48
CA ALA A 717 -34.93 26.45 31.34
C ALA A 717 -35.59 26.39 29.94
N SER A 718 -36.81 26.90 29.81
CA SER A 718 -37.25 27.71 28.66
C SER A 718 -38.42 28.62 29.08
N GLU A 719 -38.52 29.77 28.40
CA GLU A 719 -39.18 31.04 28.72
C GLU A 719 -40.74 30.95 28.83
N GLN A 720 -41.55 31.88 29.38
CA GLN A 720 -41.67 33.30 29.09
C GLN A 720 -42.76 33.97 30.00
N ARG A 721 -42.47 35.17 30.55
CA ARG A 721 -43.35 36.35 30.81
C ARG A 721 -44.62 36.26 31.70
N GLY A 722 -44.66 37.05 32.80
CA GLY A 722 -45.92 37.42 33.49
C GLY A 722 -45.79 38.18 34.82
N ARG A 723 -45.62 39.51 34.74
CA ARG A 723 -46.30 40.59 35.51
C ARG A 723 -46.35 40.62 37.06
N GLU A 724 -45.68 41.67 37.57
CA GLU A 724 -45.97 42.60 38.70
C GLU A 724 -46.04 42.14 40.17
N GLU A 725 -45.53 43.07 40.97
CA GLU A 725 -45.21 43.09 42.39
C GLU A 725 -46.45 43.10 43.29
N GLU A 726 -46.33 42.57 44.51
CA GLU A 726 -46.68 43.34 45.72
C GLU A 726 -46.06 42.72 46.98
N ARG A 727 -45.39 43.60 47.75
CA ARG A 727 -44.83 43.44 49.11
C ARG A 727 -45.95 43.18 50.14
N PRO A 728 -45.71 42.55 51.33
CA PRO A 728 -45.01 43.25 52.41
C PRO A 728 -44.13 42.43 53.38
N ILE A 729 -43.52 43.23 54.25
CA ILE A 729 -42.39 43.12 55.18
C ILE A 729 -42.70 42.38 56.50
N ALA A 730 -41.64 41.83 57.10
CA ALA A 730 -41.39 41.47 58.51
C ALA A 730 -42.17 40.27 59.09
N ALA A 731 -41.58 39.41 59.93
CA ALA A 731 -40.39 39.54 60.79
C ALA A 731 -39.52 38.27 60.76
#